data_AF-A0A959KAT0-F1
#
_entry.id   AF-A0A959KAT0-F1
#
_cell.length_a   1.000
_cell.length_b   1.000
_cell.length_c   1.000
_cell.angle_alpha   90.00
_cell.angle_beta   90.00
_cell.angle_gamma   90.00
#
_symmetry.space_group_name_H-M   'P 1'
#
loop_
_entity.id
_entity.type
_entity.pdbx_description
1 polymer ?
#
loop_
_entity_poly.entity_id
_entity_poly.type
_entity_poly.pdbx_seq_one_letter_code
_entity_poly.pdbx_strand_id
1 'polypeptide(L)'
;MKRITCSNLTGLLQCLFFCFCLSGWQSLQAQLLKQPIPDRLVVLSFDDAAVTHATYVAPLLKKYGFGATFYVCEFPPDFADTTKYMTWQQIRQLQQMGFEIGNHTGSHTHLNAIDSTHIVRELEVIEDRCIQHNMAKPTTFAYPAYDTDPLALPILKRKGYQFARVGGSRPYDPFSDHPYLIPSYSTSGTDTSRIMQALRQAKDGKIVVLTVHGVPDFAHDWVTTPPELFESYLNYLKDHQYRVIGMRELANYIDPEEALQKIRPVWTLGSEGIPVADQLPPTRIQIDFTRSIGPMKPIYSWFGYDEPNYTYMKDGRKLLTALAALSPAPVYVRTHNLLTTGDGVPALKWGSTNAYTEDADGNPVYNWKLTDSIFDTYVQRGMKPLVEIGFMPEALSSNPFPYRHDWQPGNQYANIFTGWAYPPKDYQKWGELIHQWVLHCVERYGQVEVETWLWEVWNEPNIGYWQGTAEEYQKLYDFSAEAVKRALPGARIGGPHSTGPGWDKAAAFLDSFLFHVENGTNYATSQQGSPLDFIAFHAKGAPKFVDGHVRMNMGAQLNDIARGFEIVASHPRLKHLPIIIGESDPEGCAACSMDVYPHNGYRNGTMYSSYTAAAFPRKMELADHYGVNLLGAVTWAFEFEDQPWFHGFRDLSTNGVDKPVLNVFRMMGQLSGSRVPVTGDLAYDAMTIRDSSVRGPVPDISALATVDDHQAAVLLWNYHDEDLPAQDANIRLTLSGLPAGRLLMQHFRIDRDHSNAYTTWQQLGSPQYPDGKQYTELEEAGQLELWESPKWINSSDDRTVLTIKLPRQGVSLLKFTWD
;
A
#
# COMPACT_ATOMS: atom_id res chain seq x y z
N MET A 1 2.39 -53.22 48.90
CA MET A 1 3.65 -53.05 48.14
C MET A 1 3.57 -53.94 46.90
N LYS A 2 3.78 -53.55 45.65
CA LYS A 2 3.70 -52.28 44.90
C LYS A 2 3.38 -52.74 43.45
N ARG A 3 2.41 -52.10 42.80
CA ARG A 3 1.97 -52.36 41.41
C ARG A 3 3.03 -51.87 40.42
N ILE A 4 3.21 -52.59 39.31
CA ILE A 4 4.02 -52.16 38.15
C ILE A 4 3.09 -51.41 37.17
N THR A 5 3.55 -50.24 36.75
CA THR A 5 2.82 -49.19 36.02
C THR A 5 2.93 -49.30 34.50
N CYS A 6 1.88 -48.84 33.84
CA CYS A 6 1.75 -48.70 32.39
C CYS A 6 2.41 -47.38 31.95
N SER A 7 3.54 -47.47 31.26
CA SER A 7 4.19 -46.32 30.59
C SER A 7 5.01 -46.85 29.42
N ASN A 8 4.37 -47.10 28.26
CA ASN A 8 5.04 -47.33 26.97
C ASN A 8 4.04 -47.33 25.79
N LEU A 9 3.00 -46.49 25.82
CA LEU A 9 2.08 -46.32 24.67
C LEU A 9 2.18 -44.95 23.98
N THR A 10 2.93 -43.99 24.53
CA THR A 10 3.05 -42.62 23.98
C THR A 10 4.19 -42.46 22.96
N GLY A 11 5.19 -43.34 22.95
CA GLY A 11 6.32 -43.27 22.01
C GLY A 11 6.03 -43.81 20.60
N LEU A 12 5.03 -44.69 20.44
CA LEU A 12 4.73 -45.31 19.14
C LEU A 12 3.79 -44.46 18.27
N LEU A 13 2.91 -43.64 18.86
CA LEU A 13 2.02 -42.76 18.08
C LEU A 13 2.75 -41.50 17.53
N GLN A 14 3.83 -41.06 18.17
CA GLN A 14 4.60 -39.89 17.72
C GLN A 14 5.53 -40.21 16.53
N CYS A 15 6.03 -41.45 16.43
CA CYS A 15 6.80 -41.90 15.26
C CYS A 15 5.93 -42.19 14.02
N LEU A 16 4.66 -42.58 14.21
CA LEU A 16 3.73 -42.85 13.10
C LEU A 16 3.26 -41.55 12.43
N PHE A 17 3.03 -40.45 13.16
CA PHE A 17 2.64 -39.16 12.56
C PHE A 17 3.80 -38.44 11.84
N PHE A 18 5.04 -38.59 12.32
CA PHE A 18 6.23 -38.03 11.67
C PHE A 18 6.60 -38.79 10.37
N CYS A 19 6.35 -40.11 10.32
CA CYS A 19 6.52 -40.90 9.10
C CYS A 19 5.48 -40.61 8.02
N PHE A 20 4.25 -40.19 8.36
CA PHE A 20 3.21 -39.87 7.36
C PHE A 20 3.40 -38.49 6.69
N CYS A 21 3.99 -37.50 7.37
CA CYS A 21 4.28 -36.19 6.77
C CYS A 21 5.55 -36.19 5.89
N LEU A 22 6.59 -36.93 6.29
CA LEU A 22 7.80 -37.12 5.48
C LEU A 22 7.55 -38.01 4.26
N SER A 23 6.68 -39.02 4.35
CA SER A 23 6.32 -39.87 3.21
C SER A 23 5.44 -39.16 2.18
N GLY A 24 4.56 -38.23 2.60
CA GLY A 24 3.76 -37.40 1.69
C GLY A 24 4.63 -36.47 0.82
N TRP A 25 5.58 -35.75 1.43
CA TRP A 25 6.51 -34.85 0.71
C TRP A 25 7.55 -35.61 -0.12
N GLN A 26 8.08 -36.74 0.37
CA GLN A 26 8.96 -37.61 -0.42
C GLN A 26 8.22 -38.27 -1.59
N SER A 27 6.92 -38.61 -1.44
CA SER A 27 6.13 -39.21 -2.52
C SER A 27 5.79 -38.21 -3.64
N LEU A 28 5.59 -36.92 -3.33
CA LEU A 28 5.37 -35.88 -4.34
C LEU A 28 6.68 -35.56 -5.09
N GLN A 29 7.80 -35.44 -4.38
CA GLN A 29 9.13 -35.25 -4.99
C GLN A 29 9.52 -36.41 -5.92
N ALA A 30 9.27 -37.65 -5.50
CA ALA A 30 9.62 -38.84 -6.26
C ALA A 30 8.76 -39.08 -7.51
N GLN A 31 7.62 -38.39 -7.65
CA GLN A 31 6.70 -38.56 -8.78
C GLN A 31 6.72 -37.37 -9.76
N LEU A 32 7.12 -36.17 -9.33
CA LEU A 32 7.17 -34.98 -10.17
C LEU A 32 8.50 -34.82 -10.90
N LEU A 33 9.61 -35.10 -10.20
CA LEU A 33 10.95 -34.96 -10.77
C LEU A 33 11.40 -36.28 -11.39
N LYS A 34 11.90 -36.20 -12.63
CA LYS A 34 12.61 -37.32 -13.29
C LYS A 34 14.02 -37.47 -12.75
N GLN A 35 14.63 -36.36 -12.32
CA GLN A 35 15.93 -36.32 -11.67
C GLN A 35 16.05 -35.02 -10.84
N PRO A 36 16.97 -34.96 -9.85
CA PRO A 36 17.18 -33.77 -9.05
C PRO A 36 17.54 -32.54 -9.91
N ILE A 37 17.00 -31.39 -9.53
CA ILE A 37 17.34 -30.11 -10.16
C ILE A 37 18.66 -29.63 -9.57
N PRO A 38 19.72 -29.49 -10.39
CA PRO A 38 21.00 -29.01 -9.90
C PRO A 38 20.92 -27.53 -9.55
N ASP A 39 21.70 -27.11 -8.56
CA ASP A 39 21.99 -25.70 -8.36
C ASP A 39 22.61 -25.10 -9.64
N ARG A 40 22.41 -23.80 -9.81
CA ARG A 40 22.87 -23.00 -10.96
C ARG A 40 22.26 -23.44 -12.29
N LEU A 41 21.04 -23.98 -12.27
CA LEU A 41 20.25 -24.22 -13.48
C LEU A 41 19.52 -22.94 -13.91
N VAL A 42 19.78 -22.49 -15.13
CA VAL A 42 19.18 -21.29 -15.72
C VAL A 42 18.57 -21.63 -17.08
N VAL A 43 17.39 -21.09 -17.34
CA VAL A 43 16.76 -21.09 -18.67
C VAL A 43 16.96 -19.72 -19.30
N LEU A 44 17.48 -19.69 -20.53
CA LEU A 44 17.51 -18.47 -21.34
C LEU A 44 16.39 -18.50 -22.39
N SER A 45 15.58 -17.45 -22.40
CA SER A 45 14.50 -17.27 -23.38
C SER A 45 14.59 -15.92 -24.08
N PHE A 46 14.26 -15.92 -25.37
CA PHE A 46 14.31 -14.77 -26.26
C PHE A 46 12.97 -14.52 -26.95
N ASP A 47 12.41 -13.32 -26.83
CA ASP A 47 11.05 -13.00 -27.30
C ASP A 47 11.09 -12.07 -28.54
N ASP A 48 10.01 -12.04 -29.32
CA ASP A 48 9.75 -11.14 -30.47
C ASP A 48 10.48 -11.37 -31.79
N ALA A 49 11.26 -12.45 -31.90
CA ALA A 49 11.97 -12.81 -33.15
C ALA A 49 12.87 -11.70 -33.75
N ALA A 50 13.47 -10.85 -32.91
CA ALA A 50 14.39 -9.81 -33.35
C ALA A 50 15.54 -10.37 -34.20
N VAL A 51 15.94 -9.66 -35.27
CA VAL A 51 16.99 -10.12 -36.21
C VAL A 51 18.32 -10.43 -35.52
N THR A 52 18.63 -9.72 -34.43
CA THR A 52 19.85 -9.92 -33.64
C THR A 52 19.91 -11.26 -32.94
N HIS A 53 18.78 -11.96 -32.78
CA HIS A 53 18.75 -13.33 -32.31
C HIS A 53 19.57 -14.26 -33.23
N ALA A 54 19.39 -14.15 -34.54
CA ALA A 54 20.11 -14.96 -35.52
C ALA A 54 21.52 -14.44 -35.82
N THR A 55 21.68 -13.12 -35.92
CA THR A 55 22.94 -12.52 -36.37
C THR A 55 23.97 -12.33 -35.27
N TYR A 56 23.53 -12.23 -34.01
CA TYR A 56 24.39 -11.95 -32.87
C TYR A 56 24.28 -12.99 -31.75
N VAL A 57 23.07 -13.16 -31.19
CA VAL A 57 22.84 -13.97 -29.98
C VAL A 57 23.17 -15.44 -30.21
N ALA A 58 22.61 -16.07 -31.25
CA ALA A 58 22.77 -17.50 -31.48
C ALA A 58 24.23 -17.94 -31.74
N PRO A 59 25.02 -17.25 -32.60
CA PRO A 59 26.46 -17.51 -32.72
C PRO A 59 27.20 -17.40 -31.38
N LEU A 60 26.85 -16.39 -30.57
CA LEU A 60 27.45 -16.17 -29.28
C LEU A 60 27.09 -17.30 -28.30
N LEU A 61 25.82 -17.68 -28.16
CA LEU A 61 25.41 -18.80 -27.32
C LEU A 61 26.11 -20.11 -27.72
N LYS A 62 26.30 -20.38 -29.03
CA LYS A 62 27.07 -21.54 -29.49
C LYS A 62 28.54 -21.51 -29.05
N LYS A 63 29.17 -20.33 -29.04
CA LYS A 63 30.54 -20.15 -28.53
C LYS A 63 30.64 -20.46 -27.03
N TYR A 64 29.60 -20.16 -26.25
CA TYR A 64 29.55 -20.46 -24.82
C TYR A 64 29.08 -21.89 -24.51
N GLY A 65 28.47 -22.58 -25.47
CA GLY A 65 27.89 -23.91 -25.27
C GLY A 65 26.59 -23.90 -24.48
N PHE A 66 25.86 -22.78 -24.52
CA PHE A 66 24.59 -22.60 -23.79
C PHE A 66 23.38 -22.94 -24.66
N GLY A 67 22.35 -23.54 -24.04
CA GLY A 67 21.03 -23.71 -24.65
C GLY A 67 20.17 -22.44 -24.50
N ALA A 68 19.13 -22.34 -25.32
CA ALA A 68 18.14 -21.26 -25.26
C ALA A 68 16.85 -21.63 -26.01
N THR A 69 15.79 -20.90 -25.70
CA THR A 69 14.51 -20.91 -26.43
C THR A 69 14.25 -19.57 -27.08
N PHE A 70 13.91 -19.58 -28.38
CA PHE A 70 13.48 -18.40 -29.12
C PHE A 70 11.97 -18.48 -29.35
N TYR A 71 11.20 -17.65 -28.66
CA TYR A 71 9.76 -17.50 -28.79
C TYR A 71 9.45 -16.56 -29.94
N VAL A 72 8.90 -17.11 -31.03
CA VAL A 72 8.72 -16.38 -32.29
C VAL A 72 7.27 -16.00 -32.53
N CYS A 73 7.07 -14.81 -33.11
CA CYS A 73 5.82 -14.30 -33.64
C CYS A 73 6.07 -13.59 -34.99
N GLU A 74 5.02 -13.37 -35.79
CA GLU A 74 5.05 -12.44 -36.93
C GLU A 74 4.68 -11.04 -36.43
N PHE A 75 5.60 -10.39 -35.70
CA PHE A 75 5.35 -9.16 -34.95
C PHE A 75 4.80 -8.01 -35.85
N PRO A 76 3.60 -7.47 -35.58
CA PRO A 76 2.98 -6.45 -36.41
C PRO A 76 3.56 -5.04 -36.15
N PRO A 77 3.43 -4.11 -37.11
CA PRO A 77 2.85 -4.29 -38.44
C PRO A 77 3.85 -4.84 -39.48
N ASP A 78 5.15 -4.84 -39.16
CA ASP A 78 6.23 -4.90 -40.16
C ASP A 78 7.16 -6.13 -39.98
N PHE A 79 6.63 -7.30 -39.64
CA PHE A 79 7.44 -8.53 -39.53
C PHE A 79 8.29 -8.82 -40.78
N ALA A 80 7.87 -8.36 -41.96
CA ALA A 80 8.61 -8.50 -43.21
C ALA A 80 9.90 -7.64 -43.27
N ASP A 81 10.09 -6.69 -42.35
CA ASP A 81 11.30 -5.87 -42.27
C ASP A 81 12.48 -6.68 -41.72
N THR A 82 13.27 -7.22 -42.64
CA THR A 82 14.45 -8.04 -42.31
C THR A 82 15.59 -7.27 -41.65
N THR A 83 15.48 -5.94 -41.53
CA THR A 83 16.42 -5.14 -40.73
C THR A 83 16.10 -5.17 -39.24
N LYS A 84 14.88 -5.59 -38.87
CA LYS A 84 14.36 -5.64 -37.51
C LYS A 84 14.06 -7.04 -37.02
N TYR A 85 13.44 -7.88 -37.86
CA TYR A 85 12.99 -9.22 -37.48
C TYR A 85 13.69 -10.32 -38.29
N MET A 86 13.76 -11.52 -37.73
CA MET A 86 14.29 -12.69 -38.42
C MET A 86 13.34 -13.18 -39.52
N THR A 87 13.91 -13.59 -40.65
CA THR A 87 13.21 -14.41 -41.63
C THR A 87 12.96 -15.82 -41.08
N TRP A 88 11.91 -16.51 -41.56
CA TRP A 88 11.69 -17.92 -41.24
C TRP A 88 12.86 -18.84 -41.63
N GLN A 89 13.67 -18.47 -42.63
CA GLN A 89 14.91 -19.18 -42.94
C GLN A 89 15.93 -19.04 -41.80
N GLN A 90 16.09 -17.85 -41.21
CA GLN A 90 16.95 -17.64 -40.04
C GLN A 90 16.40 -18.35 -38.80
N ILE A 91 15.09 -18.32 -38.56
CA ILE A 91 14.47 -19.07 -37.45
C ILE A 91 14.72 -20.58 -37.61
N ARG A 92 14.62 -21.11 -38.84
CA ARG A 92 14.99 -22.51 -39.13
C ARG A 92 16.47 -22.79 -38.84
N GLN A 93 17.37 -21.85 -39.16
CA GLN A 93 18.80 -21.99 -38.87
C GLN A 93 19.05 -22.06 -37.35
N LEU A 94 18.34 -21.28 -36.54
CA LEU A 94 18.42 -21.38 -35.08
C LEU A 94 18.11 -22.81 -34.59
N GLN A 95 17.06 -23.42 -35.13
CA GLN A 95 16.73 -24.81 -34.81
C GLN A 95 17.82 -25.79 -35.28
N GLN A 96 18.38 -25.60 -36.47
CA GLN A 96 19.50 -26.41 -36.99
C GLN A 96 20.78 -26.28 -36.15
N MET A 97 20.96 -25.13 -35.49
CA MET A 97 22.04 -24.91 -34.52
C MET A 97 21.78 -25.64 -33.18
N GLY A 98 20.58 -26.19 -32.99
CA GLY A 98 20.18 -26.95 -31.80
C GLY A 98 19.37 -26.16 -30.78
N PHE A 99 19.00 -24.92 -31.08
CA PHE A 99 18.16 -24.12 -30.19
C PHE A 99 16.68 -24.52 -30.30
N GLU A 100 15.92 -24.26 -29.24
CA GLU A 100 14.49 -24.48 -29.26
C GLU A 100 13.77 -23.28 -29.90
N ILE A 101 12.73 -23.58 -30.70
CA ILE A 101 11.77 -22.59 -31.19
C ILE A 101 10.46 -22.78 -30.43
N GLY A 102 10.05 -21.73 -29.70
CA GLY A 102 8.81 -21.67 -28.95
C GLY A 102 7.77 -20.77 -29.63
N ASN A 103 6.51 -20.88 -29.20
CA ASN A 103 5.40 -20.09 -29.76
C ASN A 103 5.17 -18.81 -28.93
N HIS A 104 5.02 -17.66 -29.60
CA HIS A 104 4.72 -16.37 -28.98
C HIS A 104 3.46 -15.71 -29.57
N THR A 105 2.49 -16.52 -29.98
CA THR A 105 1.33 -16.15 -30.82
C THR A 105 1.72 -15.74 -32.23
N GLY A 106 0.75 -15.75 -33.15
CA GLY A 106 0.97 -15.39 -34.55
C GLY A 106 1.31 -13.92 -34.70
N SER A 107 0.57 -13.06 -34.03
CA SER A 107 0.60 -11.61 -34.20
C SER A 107 1.02 -10.84 -32.94
N HIS A 108 1.67 -11.49 -31.98
CA HIS A 108 1.97 -10.92 -30.66
C HIS A 108 0.69 -10.46 -29.92
N THR A 109 -0.41 -11.20 -30.11
CA THR A 109 -1.70 -10.83 -29.50
C THR A 109 -1.77 -11.28 -28.04
N HIS A 110 -2.24 -10.38 -27.19
CA HIS A 110 -2.44 -10.63 -25.76
C HIS A 110 -3.60 -11.60 -25.58
N LEU A 111 -3.38 -12.74 -24.91
CA LEU A 111 -4.38 -13.82 -24.88
C LEU A 111 -5.64 -13.48 -24.07
N ASN A 112 -5.55 -12.54 -23.13
CA ASN A 112 -6.68 -12.03 -22.35
C ASN A 112 -7.63 -11.12 -23.17
N ALA A 113 -7.24 -10.73 -24.39
CA ALA A 113 -8.02 -9.84 -25.26
C ALA A 113 -8.84 -10.60 -26.32
N ILE A 114 -8.74 -11.93 -26.37
CA ILE A 114 -9.29 -12.75 -27.45
C ILE A 114 -9.96 -14.03 -26.92
N ASP A 115 -11.00 -14.50 -27.63
CA ASP A 115 -11.71 -15.72 -27.24
C ASP A 115 -10.90 -17.00 -27.56
N SER A 116 -11.35 -18.13 -27.00
CA SER A 116 -10.72 -19.44 -27.20
C SER A 116 -10.52 -19.87 -28.66
N THR A 117 -11.38 -19.45 -29.59
CA THR A 117 -11.24 -19.76 -31.02
C THR A 117 -10.10 -18.95 -31.62
N HIS A 118 -9.99 -17.68 -31.25
CA HIS A 118 -8.91 -16.81 -31.67
C HIS A 118 -7.57 -17.21 -31.03
N ILE A 119 -7.54 -17.64 -29.77
CA ILE A 119 -6.32 -18.18 -29.13
C ILE A 119 -5.81 -19.39 -29.94
N VAL A 120 -6.69 -20.31 -30.33
CA VAL A 120 -6.32 -21.47 -31.15
C VAL A 120 -5.71 -21.04 -32.47
N ARG A 121 -6.33 -20.06 -33.16
CA ARG A 121 -5.84 -19.52 -34.44
C ARG A 121 -4.46 -18.87 -34.29
N GLU A 122 -4.29 -18.04 -33.26
CA GLU A 122 -3.01 -17.38 -32.97
C GLU A 122 -1.89 -18.38 -32.72
N LEU A 123 -2.16 -19.46 -32.00
CA LEU A 123 -1.18 -20.54 -31.81
C LEU A 123 -0.89 -21.27 -33.13
N GLU A 124 -1.92 -21.51 -33.96
CA GLU A 124 -1.80 -22.22 -35.24
C GLU A 124 -0.96 -21.48 -36.27
N VAL A 125 -0.95 -20.14 -36.28
CA VAL A 125 -0.09 -19.37 -37.19
C VAL A 125 1.38 -19.80 -37.07
N ILE A 126 1.91 -19.84 -35.85
CA ILE A 126 3.31 -20.22 -35.62
C ILE A 126 3.55 -21.71 -35.82
N GLU A 127 2.59 -22.56 -35.41
CA GLU A 127 2.65 -24.00 -35.64
C GLU A 127 2.72 -24.33 -37.15
N ASP A 128 1.87 -23.69 -37.96
CA ASP A 128 1.79 -23.89 -39.41
C ASP A 128 3.02 -23.34 -40.12
N ARG A 129 3.57 -22.20 -39.67
CA ARG A 129 4.83 -21.68 -40.20
C ARG A 129 6.00 -22.62 -39.94
N CYS A 130 6.11 -23.18 -38.74
CA CYS A 130 7.11 -24.21 -38.46
C CYS A 130 6.96 -25.41 -39.41
N ILE A 131 5.73 -25.87 -39.68
CA ILE A 131 5.47 -26.97 -40.63
C ILE A 131 5.89 -26.57 -42.05
N GLN A 132 5.47 -25.40 -42.54
CA GLN A 132 5.79 -24.88 -43.88
C GLN A 132 7.31 -24.80 -44.11
N HIS A 133 8.08 -24.49 -43.06
CA HIS A 133 9.53 -24.39 -43.11
C HIS A 133 10.27 -25.67 -42.73
N ASN A 134 9.58 -26.81 -42.61
CA ASN A 134 10.15 -28.12 -42.22
C ASN A 134 10.90 -28.07 -40.88
N MET A 135 10.27 -27.45 -39.88
CA MET A 135 10.75 -27.34 -38.50
C MET A 135 9.90 -28.19 -37.55
N ALA A 136 10.41 -28.41 -36.33
CA ALA A 136 9.62 -29.08 -35.31
C ALA A 136 8.48 -28.18 -34.84
N LYS A 137 7.34 -28.78 -34.51
CA LYS A 137 6.24 -28.07 -33.89
C LYS A 137 6.69 -27.54 -32.52
N PRO A 138 6.39 -26.27 -32.17
CA PRO A 138 6.67 -25.73 -30.84
C PRO A 138 6.00 -26.56 -29.74
N THR A 139 6.73 -26.81 -28.66
CA THR A 139 6.22 -27.50 -27.46
C THR A 139 6.24 -26.62 -26.22
N THR A 140 6.70 -25.37 -26.33
CA THR A 140 6.70 -24.38 -25.25
C THR A 140 6.11 -23.07 -25.75
N PHE A 141 5.57 -22.29 -24.81
CA PHE A 141 4.86 -21.06 -25.09
C PHE A 141 5.33 -19.91 -24.20
N ALA A 142 5.35 -18.69 -24.72
CA ALA A 142 5.49 -17.47 -23.92
C ALA A 142 4.28 -16.56 -24.18
N TYR A 143 3.67 -16.03 -23.13
CA TYR A 143 2.52 -15.14 -23.26
C TYR A 143 3.00 -13.73 -23.69
N PRO A 144 2.52 -13.19 -24.83
CA PRO A 144 2.79 -11.80 -25.22
C PRO A 144 2.44 -10.82 -24.10
N ALA A 145 3.33 -9.85 -23.87
CA ALA A 145 3.25 -8.87 -22.78
C ALA A 145 3.03 -9.46 -21.36
N TYR A 146 3.27 -10.76 -21.19
CA TYR A 146 2.97 -11.52 -19.97
C TYR A 146 1.46 -11.68 -19.65
N ASP A 147 0.59 -11.36 -20.60
CA ASP A 147 -0.86 -11.40 -20.42
C ASP A 147 -1.40 -12.83 -20.55
N THR A 148 -1.75 -13.41 -19.41
CA THR A 148 -2.29 -14.76 -19.30
C THR A 148 -3.80 -14.79 -19.29
N ASP A 149 -4.38 -15.90 -19.76
CA ASP A 149 -5.83 -16.15 -19.69
C ASP A 149 -6.11 -17.60 -19.22
N PRO A 150 -7.06 -17.82 -18.29
CA PRO A 150 -7.49 -19.16 -17.87
C PRO A 150 -7.93 -20.10 -19.00
N LEU A 151 -8.51 -19.55 -20.07
CA LEU A 151 -8.91 -20.28 -21.26
C LEU A 151 -7.71 -20.83 -22.03
N ALA A 152 -6.53 -20.22 -21.91
CA ALA A 152 -5.32 -20.66 -22.60
C ALA A 152 -4.81 -22.01 -22.08
N LEU A 153 -4.87 -22.29 -20.77
CA LEU A 153 -4.34 -23.53 -20.18
C LEU A 153 -4.90 -24.81 -20.80
N PRO A 154 -6.23 -25.03 -20.87
CA PRO A 154 -6.77 -26.22 -21.51
C PRO A 154 -6.49 -26.24 -23.02
N ILE A 155 -6.34 -25.10 -23.69
CA ILE A 155 -5.98 -25.03 -25.10
C ILE A 155 -4.52 -25.48 -25.31
N LEU A 156 -3.58 -24.93 -24.54
CA LEU A 156 -2.17 -25.30 -24.54
C LEU A 156 -2.00 -26.81 -24.26
N LYS A 157 -2.75 -27.33 -23.27
CA LYS A 157 -2.78 -28.77 -22.96
C LYS A 157 -3.25 -29.60 -24.15
N ARG A 158 -4.40 -29.25 -24.74
CA ARG A 158 -4.94 -29.98 -25.91
C ARG A 158 -4.02 -29.91 -27.13
N LYS A 159 -3.29 -28.80 -27.31
CA LYS A 159 -2.36 -28.62 -28.44
C LYS A 159 -0.97 -29.23 -28.22
N GLY A 160 -0.72 -29.77 -27.02
CA GLY A 160 0.48 -30.55 -26.69
C GLY A 160 1.66 -29.73 -26.17
N TYR A 161 1.43 -28.51 -25.67
CA TYR A 161 2.49 -27.72 -25.03
C TYR A 161 2.90 -28.37 -23.70
N GLN A 162 4.18 -28.30 -23.34
CA GLN A 162 4.73 -28.88 -22.12
C GLN A 162 4.92 -27.83 -21.04
N PHE A 163 5.41 -26.65 -21.42
CA PHE A 163 5.66 -25.53 -20.52
C PHE A 163 5.23 -24.22 -21.16
N ALA A 164 4.80 -23.27 -20.33
CA ALA A 164 4.57 -21.91 -20.76
C ALA A 164 5.05 -20.90 -19.71
N ARG A 165 5.62 -19.81 -20.20
CA ARG A 165 6.30 -18.81 -19.38
C ARG A 165 5.58 -17.49 -19.34
N VAL A 166 5.53 -16.90 -18.15
CA VAL A 166 4.94 -15.59 -17.86
C VAL A 166 6.02 -14.62 -17.40
N GLY A 167 5.64 -13.37 -17.11
CA GLY A 167 6.50 -12.37 -16.47
C GLY A 167 6.72 -12.65 -14.98
N GLY A 168 7.44 -11.76 -14.31
CA GLY A 168 7.63 -11.83 -12.85
C GLY A 168 8.96 -11.26 -12.37
N SER A 169 9.33 -11.67 -11.16
CA SER A 169 10.58 -11.24 -10.50
C SER A 169 11.06 -12.27 -9.46
N ARG A 170 10.76 -13.55 -9.68
CA ARG A 170 11.15 -14.67 -8.81
C ARG A 170 11.57 -15.90 -9.62
N PRO A 171 12.38 -16.83 -9.06
CA PRO A 171 12.72 -18.07 -9.74
C PRO A 171 11.49 -19.00 -9.82
N TYR A 172 11.53 -19.91 -10.78
CA TYR A 172 10.60 -21.01 -10.95
C TYR A 172 10.85 -22.08 -9.88
N ASP A 173 9.80 -22.42 -9.15
CA ASP A 173 9.75 -23.54 -8.21
C ASP A 173 8.82 -24.62 -8.78
N PRO A 174 9.38 -25.73 -9.31
CA PRO A 174 8.59 -26.78 -9.94
C PRO A 174 7.55 -27.42 -9.03
N PHE A 175 7.65 -27.30 -7.70
CA PHE A 175 6.69 -27.91 -6.79
C PHE A 175 5.46 -27.05 -6.51
N SER A 176 5.54 -25.76 -6.79
CA SER A 176 4.47 -24.80 -6.49
C SER A 176 3.97 -24.06 -7.73
N ASP A 177 4.79 -23.91 -8.75
CA ASP A 177 4.47 -23.17 -9.96
C ASP A 177 3.91 -24.07 -11.05
N HIS A 178 2.73 -23.69 -11.56
CA HIS A 178 2.08 -24.42 -12.64
C HIS A 178 2.96 -24.41 -13.91
N PRO A 179 3.08 -25.54 -14.65
CA PRO A 179 3.96 -25.63 -15.83
C PRO A 179 3.65 -24.62 -16.95
N TYR A 180 2.41 -24.12 -17.02
CA TYR A 180 2.00 -23.07 -17.95
C TYR A 180 2.04 -21.64 -17.38
N LEU A 181 2.60 -21.45 -16.18
CA LEU A 181 2.71 -20.16 -15.50
C LEU A 181 4.12 -19.99 -14.90
N ILE A 182 5.16 -20.41 -15.63
CA ILE A 182 6.55 -20.34 -15.16
C ILE A 182 6.98 -18.87 -15.03
N PRO A 183 7.39 -18.39 -13.84
CA PRO A 183 7.85 -17.01 -13.66
C PRO A 183 9.23 -16.79 -14.28
N SER A 184 9.55 -15.52 -14.53
CA SER A 184 10.83 -15.15 -15.14
C SER A 184 11.31 -13.77 -14.71
N TYR A 185 12.56 -13.45 -15.05
CA TYR A 185 13.14 -12.13 -14.92
C TYR A 185 13.40 -11.53 -16.30
N SER A 186 12.68 -10.47 -16.65
CA SER A 186 13.00 -9.70 -17.84
C SER A 186 14.29 -8.92 -17.67
N THR A 187 15.12 -8.89 -18.69
CA THR A 187 16.29 -8.01 -18.76
C THR A 187 15.89 -6.65 -19.34
N SER A 188 16.63 -5.61 -18.97
CA SER A 188 16.57 -4.27 -19.57
C SER A 188 17.98 -3.67 -19.54
N GLY A 189 18.21 -2.60 -20.31
CA GLY A 189 19.54 -1.99 -20.44
C GLY A 189 20.18 -1.44 -19.17
N THR A 190 19.47 -1.38 -18.04
CA THR A 190 19.96 -0.78 -16.77
C THR A 190 20.06 -1.76 -15.59
N ASP A 191 19.65 -3.02 -15.74
CA ASP A 191 19.28 -3.88 -14.60
C ASP A 191 20.36 -4.88 -14.13
N THR A 192 21.64 -4.60 -14.36
CA THR A 192 22.75 -5.53 -14.07
C THR A 192 22.70 -6.12 -12.66
N SER A 193 22.56 -5.28 -11.63
CA SER A 193 22.53 -5.73 -10.23
C SER A 193 21.35 -6.64 -9.93
N ARG A 194 20.17 -6.35 -10.49
CA ARG A 194 18.94 -7.14 -10.32
C ARG A 194 19.09 -8.53 -10.93
N ILE A 195 19.62 -8.61 -12.15
CA ILE A 195 19.82 -9.90 -12.84
C ILE A 195 20.91 -10.73 -12.14
N MET A 196 22.01 -10.11 -11.71
CA MET A 196 23.05 -10.82 -10.96
C MET A 196 22.54 -11.35 -9.61
N GLN A 197 21.63 -10.64 -8.94
CA GLN A 197 20.97 -11.15 -7.73
C GLN A 197 20.00 -12.29 -8.05
N ALA A 198 19.21 -12.16 -9.13
CA ALA A 198 18.29 -13.20 -9.59
C ALA A 198 19.03 -14.52 -9.86
N LEU A 199 20.15 -14.48 -10.59
CA LEU A 199 20.95 -15.67 -10.91
C LEU A 199 21.43 -16.44 -9.67
N ARG A 200 21.67 -15.77 -8.53
CA ARG A 200 22.06 -16.43 -7.27
C ARG A 200 20.92 -17.22 -6.62
N GLN A 201 19.69 -17.04 -7.09
CA GLN A 201 18.50 -17.75 -6.60
C GLN A 201 18.30 -19.10 -7.29
N ALA A 202 19.08 -19.44 -8.33
CA ALA A 202 19.11 -20.76 -8.94
C ALA A 202 19.79 -21.77 -8.01
N LYS A 203 19.11 -22.16 -6.93
CA LYS A 203 19.58 -23.11 -5.93
C LYS A 203 18.39 -23.72 -5.20
N ASP A 204 18.65 -24.76 -4.41
CA ASP A 204 17.63 -25.39 -3.55
C ASP A 204 16.43 -25.92 -4.38
N GLY A 205 16.70 -26.44 -5.58
CA GLY A 205 15.70 -26.96 -6.51
C GLY A 205 14.95 -25.89 -7.33
N LYS A 206 15.27 -24.60 -7.16
CA LYS A 206 14.67 -23.50 -7.93
C LYS A 206 15.47 -23.18 -9.18
N ILE A 207 14.77 -22.77 -10.23
CA ILE A 207 15.32 -22.53 -11.57
C ILE A 207 15.12 -21.07 -11.93
N VAL A 208 16.16 -20.38 -12.37
CA VAL A 208 16.02 -18.98 -12.82
C VAL A 208 15.74 -18.98 -14.31
N VAL A 209 14.68 -18.28 -14.72
CA VAL A 209 14.36 -18.08 -16.14
C VAL A 209 14.58 -16.63 -16.49
N LEU A 210 15.44 -16.36 -17.48
CA LEU A 210 15.70 -15.01 -17.98
C LEU A 210 15.01 -14.76 -19.32
N THR A 211 14.46 -13.56 -19.45
CA THR A 211 13.83 -13.05 -20.67
C THR A 211 14.70 -11.97 -21.28
N VAL A 212 15.04 -12.13 -22.54
CA VAL A 212 15.77 -11.14 -23.31
C VAL A 212 15.00 -10.88 -24.59
N HIS A 213 14.81 -9.62 -24.98
CA HIS A 213 14.25 -9.32 -26.30
C HIS A 213 15.42 -9.28 -27.30
N GLY A 214 15.65 -8.19 -28.04
CA GLY A 214 16.84 -8.06 -28.88
C GLY A 214 18.14 -7.68 -28.14
N VAL A 215 19.28 -8.07 -28.74
CA VAL A 215 20.65 -7.70 -28.29
C VAL A 215 21.46 -7.04 -29.43
N PRO A 216 21.36 -5.72 -29.64
CA PRO A 216 20.25 -4.88 -29.18
C PRO A 216 18.97 -5.20 -29.97
N ASP A 217 17.85 -4.71 -29.47
CA ASP A 217 16.59 -4.68 -30.21
C ASP A 217 16.51 -3.43 -31.08
N PHE A 218 16.29 -3.61 -32.38
CA PHE A 218 16.14 -2.52 -33.34
C PHE A 218 14.69 -2.14 -33.61
N ALA A 219 13.74 -2.97 -33.17
CA ALA A 219 12.32 -2.70 -33.28
C ALA A 219 11.76 -2.04 -32.01
N HIS A 220 12.26 -2.47 -30.84
CA HIS A 220 11.71 -2.13 -29.53
C HIS A 220 12.81 -1.63 -28.59
N ASP A 221 13.17 -0.34 -28.72
CA ASP A 221 14.24 0.29 -27.96
C ASP A 221 14.02 0.30 -26.44
N TRP A 222 12.77 0.26 -25.96
CA TRP A 222 12.44 0.23 -24.52
C TRP A 222 12.74 -1.11 -23.82
N VAL A 223 12.90 -2.20 -24.56
CA VAL A 223 13.25 -3.55 -24.01
C VAL A 223 14.61 -4.06 -24.49
N THR A 224 15.39 -3.19 -25.12
CA THR A 224 16.72 -3.52 -25.67
C THR A 224 17.71 -3.90 -24.56
N THR A 225 18.50 -4.94 -24.82
CA THR A 225 19.65 -5.29 -23.98
C THR A 225 20.94 -4.96 -24.72
N PRO A 226 21.81 -4.07 -24.19
CA PRO A 226 23.09 -3.75 -24.81
C PRO A 226 23.96 -5.00 -25.00
N PRO A 227 24.68 -5.14 -26.14
CA PRO A 227 25.58 -6.27 -26.39
C PRO A 227 26.58 -6.56 -25.29
N GLU A 228 27.23 -5.51 -24.76
CA GLU A 228 28.21 -5.62 -23.68
C GLU A 228 27.58 -6.14 -22.38
N LEU A 229 26.35 -5.69 -22.09
CA LEU A 229 25.61 -6.14 -20.92
C LEU A 229 25.23 -7.61 -21.05
N PHE A 230 24.72 -8.02 -22.21
CA PHE A 230 24.39 -9.42 -22.48
C PHE A 230 25.64 -10.32 -22.39
N GLU A 231 26.77 -9.91 -22.97
CA GLU A 231 28.04 -10.63 -22.82
C GLU A 231 28.49 -10.74 -21.37
N SER A 232 28.27 -9.70 -20.55
CA SER A 232 28.56 -9.77 -19.12
C SER A 232 27.74 -10.86 -18.42
N TYR A 233 26.47 -11.07 -18.82
CA TYR A 233 25.65 -12.17 -18.30
C TYR A 233 26.21 -13.52 -18.70
N LEU A 234 26.58 -13.69 -19.97
CA LEU A 234 27.15 -14.95 -20.46
C LEU A 234 28.50 -15.29 -19.82
N ASN A 235 29.36 -14.28 -19.63
CA ASN A 235 30.62 -14.43 -18.91
C ASN A 235 30.36 -14.84 -17.46
N TYR A 236 29.45 -14.15 -16.76
CA TYR A 236 29.11 -14.50 -15.40
C TYR A 236 28.60 -15.94 -15.27
N LEU A 237 27.67 -16.36 -16.15
CA LEU A 237 27.14 -17.72 -16.19
C LEU A 237 28.26 -18.74 -16.41
N LYS A 238 29.18 -18.48 -17.34
CA LYS A 238 30.30 -19.38 -17.64
C LYS A 238 31.30 -19.47 -16.49
N ASP A 239 31.73 -18.32 -15.97
CA ASP A 239 32.76 -18.22 -14.94
C ASP A 239 32.30 -18.86 -13.63
N HIS A 240 30.99 -18.81 -13.35
CA HIS A 240 30.38 -19.42 -12.16
C HIS A 240 29.80 -20.82 -12.42
N GLN A 241 30.06 -21.39 -13.60
CA GLN A 241 29.71 -22.75 -14.00
C GLN A 241 28.20 -23.03 -13.93
N TYR A 242 27.38 -22.08 -14.37
CA TYR A 242 25.95 -22.30 -14.53
C TYR A 242 25.65 -23.30 -15.65
N ARG A 243 24.61 -24.12 -15.43
CA ARG A 243 24.02 -24.94 -16.47
C ARG A 243 22.92 -24.14 -17.15
N VAL A 244 23.11 -23.85 -18.43
CA VAL A 244 22.20 -22.99 -19.21
C VAL A 244 21.51 -23.79 -20.29
N ILE A 245 20.18 -23.84 -20.25
CA ILE A 245 19.34 -24.71 -21.08
C ILE A 245 18.20 -23.94 -21.76
N GLY A 246 17.57 -24.54 -22.77
CA GLY A 246 16.26 -24.10 -23.26
C GLY A 246 15.10 -24.58 -22.36
N MET A 247 13.94 -23.95 -22.49
CA MET A 247 12.71 -24.26 -21.76
C MET A 247 12.29 -25.74 -21.92
N ARG A 248 12.32 -26.31 -23.12
CA ARG A 248 11.96 -27.72 -23.37
C ARG A 248 12.86 -28.70 -22.62
N GLU A 249 14.11 -28.33 -22.35
CA GLU A 249 15.03 -29.19 -21.59
C GLU A 249 14.65 -29.30 -20.11
N LEU A 250 13.73 -28.46 -19.59
CA LEU A 250 13.12 -28.68 -18.29
C LEU A 250 12.43 -30.04 -18.20
N ALA A 251 11.94 -30.59 -19.31
CA ALA A 251 11.34 -31.93 -19.37
C ALA A 251 12.33 -33.06 -19.03
N ASN A 252 13.64 -32.78 -18.99
CA ASN A 252 14.65 -33.72 -18.50
C ASN A 252 14.65 -33.81 -16.97
N TYR A 253 14.17 -32.78 -16.27
CA TYR A 253 14.14 -32.69 -14.81
C TYR A 253 12.73 -32.90 -14.26
N ILE A 254 11.73 -32.36 -14.95
CA ILE A 254 10.34 -32.29 -14.51
C ILE A 254 9.51 -33.13 -15.47
N ASP A 255 8.58 -33.92 -14.95
CA ASP A 255 7.56 -34.54 -15.77
C ASP A 255 6.40 -33.55 -16.01
N PRO A 256 6.25 -32.99 -17.23
CA PRO A 256 5.23 -31.98 -17.48
C PRO A 256 3.81 -32.53 -17.37
N GLU A 257 3.58 -33.81 -17.68
CA GLU A 257 2.22 -34.38 -17.59
C GLU A 257 1.80 -34.55 -16.13
N GLU A 258 2.71 -35.06 -15.28
CA GLU A 258 2.48 -35.16 -13.84
C GLU A 258 2.33 -33.77 -13.20
N ALA A 259 3.17 -32.81 -13.60
CA ALA A 259 3.10 -31.45 -13.10
C ALA A 259 1.77 -30.76 -13.46
N LEU A 260 1.29 -30.91 -14.70
CA LEU A 260 0.00 -30.40 -15.16
C LEU A 260 -1.20 -31.08 -14.49
N GLN A 261 -1.03 -32.28 -13.93
CA GLN A 261 -2.08 -32.98 -13.20
C GLN A 261 -2.12 -32.60 -11.71
N LYS A 262 -0.94 -32.44 -11.10
CA LYS A 262 -0.80 -32.30 -9.64
C LYS A 262 -0.77 -30.87 -9.15
N ILE A 263 -0.23 -29.95 -9.94
CA ILE A 263 -0.09 -28.55 -9.56
C ILE A 263 -1.30 -27.80 -10.10
N ARG A 264 -2.04 -27.13 -9.21
CA ARG A 264 -3.19 -26.32 -9.62
C ARG A 264 -2.70 -24.96 -10.10
N PRO A 265 -3.25 -24.42 -11.20
CA PRO A 265 -2.91 -23.08 -11.63
C PRO A 265 -3.44 -22.08 -10.59
N VAL A 266 -2.53 -21.28 -10.06
CA VAL A 266 -2.85 -20.18 -9.16
C VAL A 266 -3.11 -18.96 -10.05
N TRP A 267 -4.38 -18.70 -10.32
CA TRP A 267 -4.83 -17.57 -11.11
C TRP A 267 -5.04 -16.35 -10.22
N THR A 268 -4.37 -15.25 -10.55
CA THR A 268 -4.89 -13.91 -10.26
C THR A 268 -6.13 -13.73 -11.15
N LEU A 269 -7.31 -13.75 -10.55
CA LEU A 269 -8.62 -13.86 -11.21
C LEU A 269 -9.00 -12.64 -12.08
N GLY A 270 -9.56 -12.92 -13.26
CA GLY A 270 -10.50 -12.08 -14.01
C GLY A 270 -11.72 -12.92 -14.45
N SER A 271 -12.91 -12.43 -14.10
CA SER A 271 -14.31 -12.82 -14.40
C SER A 271 -14.70 -14.12 -15.14
N GLU A 272 -15.59 -14.86 -14.45
CA GLU A 272 -16.68 -15.75 -14.88
C GLU A 272 -16.40 -17.17 -15.41
N GLY A 273 -16.64 -18.13 -14.52
CA GLY A 273 -16.79 -19.55 -14.78
C GLY A 273 -16.67 -20.36 -13.49
N ILE A 274 -17.57 -20.13 -12.53
CA ILE A 274 -17.59 -20.81 -11.22
C ILE A 274 -17.81 -22.32 -11.41
N PRO A 275 -16.86 -23.20 -11.06
CA PRO A 275 -17.23 -24.51 -10.57
C PRO A 275 -17.86 -24.30 -9.19
N VAL A 276 -19.01 -24.92 -8.93
CA VAL A 276 -19.63 -24.96 -7.59
C VAL A 276 -18.56 -25.43 -6.60
N ALA A 277 -18.01 -24.48 -5.84
CA ALA A 277 -17.09 -24.78 -4.76
C ALA A 277 -17.93 -25.09 -3.53
N ASP A 278 -17.97 -26.37 -3.15
CA ASP A 278 -18.03 -26.70 -1.74
C ASP A 278 -16.93 -25.89 -1.03
N GLN A 279 -17.40 -24.92 -0.25
CA GLN A 279 -16.71 -24.09 0.75
C GLN A 279 -15.18 -24.14 0.74
N LEU A 280 -14.55 -23.03 0.31
CA LEU A 280 -13.15 -22.75 0.70
C LEU A 280 -13.02 -22.99 2.22
N PRO A 281 -11.96 -23.68 2.68
CA PRO A 281 -11.79 -23.94 4.10
C PRO A 281 -11.76 -22.59 4.85
N PRO A 282 -12.40 -22.50 6.03
CA PRO A 282 -12.51 -21.24 6.72
C PRO A 282 -11.13 -20.73 7.15
N THR A 283 -10.86 -19.44 6.99
CA THR A 283 -9.68 -18.79 7.56
C THR A 283 -9.76 -18.90 9.08
N ARG A 284 -8.80 -19.59 9.69
CA ARG A 284 -8.76 -19.76 11.15
C ARG A 284 -8.02 -18.58 11.77
N ILE A 285 -8.69 -17.87 12.67
CA ILE A 285 -8.10 -16.81 13.49
C ILE A 285 -8.17 -17.23 14.96
N GLN A 286 -7.07 -17.10 15.68
CA GLN A 286 -6.88 -17.52 17.06
C GLN A 286 -6.39 -16.34 17.90
N ILE A 287 -7.10 -16.08 19.00
CA ILE A 287 -6.83 -14.99 19.93
C ILE A 287 -6.82 -15.57 21.35
N ASP A 288 -5.76 -15.29 22.10
CA ASP A 288 -5.59 -15.68 23.49
C ASP A 288 -5.49 -14.41 24.34
N PHE A 289 -6.61 -14.00 24.94
CA PHE A 289 -6.73 -12.77 25.73
C PHE A 289 -5.89 -12.77 27.02
N THR A 290 -5.22 -13.88 27.36
CA THR A 290 -4.25 -13.91 28.47
C THR A 290 -2.89 -13.34 28.09
N ARG A 291 -2.65 -13.08 26.80
CA ARG A 291 -1.38 -12.54 26.28
C ARG A 291 -1.51 -11.06 25.95
N SER A 292 -0.44 -10.31 26.21
CA SER A 292 -0.32 -8.91 25.83
C SER A 292 0.90 -8.69 24.95
N ILE A 293 0.76 -7.89 23.90
CA ILE A 293 1.84 -7.39 23.04
C ILE A 293 2.07 -5.88 23.19
N GLY A 294 1.47 -5.27 24.22
CA GLY A 294 1.62 -3.85 24.54
C GLY A 294 0.27 -3.11 24.61
N PRO A 295 0.27 -1.83 25.02
CA PRO A 295 -0.96 -1.06 25.15
C PRO A 295 -1.62 -0.77 23.79
N MET A 296 -2.95 -0.66 23.78
CA MET A 296 -3.70 -0.10 22.66
C MET A 296 -3.60 1.43 22.70
N LYS A 297 -2.64 1.98 21.93
CA LYS A 297 -2.50 3.43 21.78
C LYS A 297 -3.54 3.97 20.79
N PRO A 298 -4.17 5.12 21.05
CA PRO A 298 -5.18 5.71 20.15
C PRO A 298 -4.52 6.44 18.96
N ILE A 299 -3.67 5.73 18.19
CA ILE A 299 -2.96 6.31 17.04
C ILE A 299 -3.91 6.77 15.92
N TYR A 300 -5.19 6.37 16.00
CA TYR A 300 -6.28 6.70 15.07
C TYR A 300 -7.00 8.02 15.39
N SER A 301 -6.77 8.62 16.56
CA SER A 301 -7.47 9.83 17.02
C SER A 301 -6.82 11.12 16.48
N TRP A 302 -6.49 11.13 15.19
CA TRP A 302 -5.70 12.18 14.53
C TRP A 302 -6.27 12.47 13.13
N PHE A 303 -6.64 13.72 12.87
CA PHE A 303 -7.27 14.13 11.60
C PHE A 303 -6.68 15.43 11.06
N GLY A 304 -6.67 15.60 9.75
CA GLY A 304 -6.21 16.85 9.15
C GLY A 304 -6.72 17.14 7.75
N TYR A 305 -6.55 18.39 7.33
CA TYR A 305 -7.10 18.95 6.09
C TYR A 305 -6.44 20.29 5.71
N ASP A 306 -6.51 20.66 4.43
CA ASP A 306 -5.83 21.85 3.91
C ASP A 306 -6.63 23.14 4.20
N GLU A 307 -7.95 23.05 4.33
CA GLU A 307 -8.90 24.17 4.30
C GLU A 307 -9.45 24.51 5.70
N PRO A 308 -8.74 25.33 6.52
CA PRO A 308 -9.09 25.59 7.91
C PRO A 308 -10.43 26.34 8.07
N ASN A 309 -10.93 27.00 7.03
CA ASN A 309 -12.17 27.74 7.14
C ASN A 309 -13.42 26.85 7.18
N TYR A 310 -13.35 25.59 6.69
CA TYR A 310 -14.45 24.62 6.87
C TYR A 310 -14.64 24.21 8.33
N THR A 311 -13.59 24.31 9.17
CA THR A 311 -13.62 23.95 10.60
C THR A 311 -14.85 24.48 11.33
N TYR A 312 -15.13 25.79 11.17
CA TYR A 312 -16.21 26.47 11.87
C TYR A 312 -17.49 26.60 11.04
N MET A 313 -17.60 25.90 9.91
CA MET A 313 -18.85 25.86 9.14
C MET A 313 -19.84 24.84 9.73
N LYS A 314 -21.00 24.66 9.10
CA LYS A 314 -22.08 23.85 9.70
C LYS A 314 -21.69 22.38 9.74
N ASP A 315 -21.14 21.88 8.63
CA ASP A 315 -20.84 20.47 8.43
C ASP A 315 -19.48 20.13 9.05
N GLY A 316 -18.51 21.04 9.00
CA GLY A 316 -17.25 20.90 9.75
C GLY A 316 -17.45 20.80 11.25
N ARG A 317 -18.32 21.64 11.84
CA ARG A 317 -18.67 21.52 13.27
C ARG A 317 -19.34 20.19 13.61
N LYS A 318 -20.18 19.69 12.70
CA LYS A 318 -20.89 18.42 12.87
C LYS A 318 -19.91 17.25 12.83
N LEU A 319 -19.03 17.20 11.83
CA LEU A 319 -18.00 16.18 11.70
C LEU A 319 -17.06 16.20 12.91
N LEU A 320 -16.57 17.37 13.33
CA LEU A 320 -15.73 17.47 14.53
C LEU A 320 -16.46 16.98 15.78
N THR A 321 -17.75 17.26 15.95
CA THR A 321 -18.52 16.70 17.07
C THR A 321 -18.59 15.17 17.00
N ALA A 322 -18.77 14.58 15.81
CA ALA A 322 -18.74 13.14 15.64
C ALA A 322 -17.35 12.54 15.95
N LEU A 323 -16.27 13.23 15.54
CA LEU A 323 -14.89 12.83 15.82
C LEU A 323 -14.56 12.87 17.32
N ALA A 324 -14.97 13.92 18.03
CA ALA A 324 -14.79 14.01 19.49
C ALA A 324 -15.53 12.92 20.26
N ALA A 325 -16.62 12.38 19.70
CA ALA A 325 -17.40 11.31 20.31
C ALA A 325 -16.86 9.90 20.04
N LEU A 326 -15.81 9.75 19.20
CA LEU A 326 -15.30 8.43 18.80
C LEU A 326 -14.77 7.61 19.98
N SER A 327 -14.02 8.25 20.88
CA SER A 327 -13.35 7.58 22.00
C SER A 327 -13.09 8.54 23.15
N PRO A 328 -12.75 8.06 24.35
CA PRO A 328 -12.33 8.91 25.46
C PRO A 328 -10.98 9.64 25.23
N ALA A 329 -10.18 9.19 24.26
CA ALA A 329 -8.92 9.85 23.94
C ALA A 329 -9.19 11.18 23.21
N PRO A 330 -8.45 12.25 23.51
CA PRO A 330 -8.60 13.50 22.79
C PRO A 330 -8.29 13.30 21.30
N VAL A 331 -9.02 14.02 20.47
CA VAL A 331 -8.74 14.10 19.02
C VAL A 331 -7.70 15.17 18.78
N TYR A 332 -6.67 14.84 18.02
CA TYR A 332 -5.72 15.82 17.50
C TYR A 332 -6.11 16.27 16.10
N VAL A 333 -6.08 17.58 15.85
CA VAL A 333 -6.48 18.17 14.56
C VAL A 333 -5.33 18.98 13.97
N ARG A 334 -4.91 18.63 12.75
CA ARG A 334 -3.85 19.27 11.97
C ARG A 334 -4.44 20.00 10.77
N THR A 335 -4.20 21.30 10.62
CA THR A 335 -4.75 22.06 9.49
C THR A 335 -3.75 23.02 8.88
N HIS A 336 -3.74 23.10 7.55
CA HIS A 336 -2.90 24.07 6.83
C HIS A 336 -3.48 25.49 6.85
N ASN A 337 -2.77 26.42 6.20
CA ASN A 337 -3.25 27.76 5.88
C ASN A 337 -3.65 28.61 7.11
N LEU A 338 -3.07 28.32 8.27
CA LEU A 338 -3.36 29.05 9.52
C LEU A 338 -2.75 30.46 9.54
N LEU A 339 -1.77 30.74 8.68
CA LEU A 339 -1.10 32.05 8.57
C LEU A 339 -1.22 32.72 7.19
N THR A 340 -1.96 32.15 6.25
CA THR A 340 -2.14 32.77 4.93
C THR A 340 -3.03 34.02 5.00
N THR A 341 -2.66 35.02 4.21
CA THR A 341 -3.40 36.28 4.06
C THR A 341 -4.66 36.06 3.21
N GLY A 342 -5.79 36.64 3.60
CA GLY A 342 -7.03 36.49 2.84
C GLY A 342 -8.29 36.92 3.59
N ASP A 343 -9.43 36.42 3.16
CA ASP A 343 -10.77 36.83 3.60
C ASP A 343 -11.50 35.77 4.44
N GLY A 344 -10.89 34.60 4.63
CA GLY A 344 -11.49 33.47 5.33
C GLY A 344 -12.57 32.72 4.53
N VAL A 345 -12.66 32.94 3.22
CA VAL A 345 -13.54 32.16 2.34
C VAL A 345 -12.83 30.84 1.96
N PRO A 346 -13.37 29.68 2.33
CA PRO A 346 -12.78 28.39 1.96
C PRO A 346 -12.86 28.14 0.46
N ALA A 347 -11.87 27.42 -0.06
CA ALA A 347 -11.90 26.83 -1.39
C ALA A 347 -11.03 25.57 -1.40
N LEU A 348 -11.17 24.71 -2.40
CA LEU A 348 -10.35 23.51 -2.50
C LEU A 348 -8.85 23.87 -2.52
N LYS A 349 -8.08 23.23 -1.64
CA LYS A 349 -6.66 23.51 -1.38
C LYS A 349 -6.33 24.92 -0.91
N TRP A 350 -7.32 25.66 -0.40
CA TRP A 350 -7.13 27.03 0.07
C TRP A 350 -7.92 27.35 1.35
N GLY A 351 -7.27 28.13 2.22
CA GLY A 351 -7.92 28.84 3.30
C GLY A 351 -7.10 30.06 3.70
N SER A 352 -7.61 30.84 4.63
CA SER A 352 -6.88 31.99 5.18
C SER A 352 -7.44 32.44 6.52
N THR A 353 -6.57 33.03 7.33
CA THR A 353 -6.94 33.64 8.62
C THR A 353 -6.66 35.13 8.68
N ASN A 354 -5.81 35.62 7.77
CA ASN A 354 -5.32 37.00 7.78
C ASN A 354 -4.67 37.40 9.12
N ALA A 355 -4.02 36.44 9.77
CA ALA A 355 -3.42 36.64 11.10
C ALA A 355 -2.35 37.73 11.13
N TYR A 356 -1.70 38.01 10.00
CA TYR A 356 -0.61 38.97 9.89
C TYR A 356 -0.73 39.86 8.65
N THR A 357 -0.56 41.16 8.86
CA THR A 357 -0.34 42.18 7.83
C THR A 357 0.70 43.19 8.31
N GLU A 358 1.12 44.12 7.46
CA GLU A 358 1.98 45.25 7.84
C GLU A 358 1.26 46.57 7.57
N ASP A 359 1.46 47.58 8.43
CA ASP A 359 1.03 48.94 8.14
C ASP A 359 1.94 49.63 7.09
N ALA A 360 1.68 50.89 6.77
CA ALA A 360 2.45 51.63 5.76
C ALA A 360 3.93 51.84 6.14
N ASP A 361 4.26 51.79 7.43
CA ASP A 361 5.62 51.93 7.95
C ASP A 361 6.32 50.55 8.09
N GLY A 362 5.62 49.47 7.74
CA GLY A 362 6.12 48.10 7.85
C GLY A 362 6.03 47.52 9.26
N ASN A 363 5.24 48.10 10.17
CA ASN A 363 5.02 47.53 11.49
C ASN A 363 3.99 46.38 11.42
N PRO A 364 4.16 45.31 12.21
CA PRO A 364 3.24 44.19 12.21
C PRO A 364 1.86 44.58 12.75
N VAL A 365 0.82 44.11 12.07
CA VAL A 365 -0.58 44.21 12.48
C VAL A 365 -1.17 42.80 12.57
N TYR A 366 -1.57 42.41 13.78
CA TYR A 366 -2.11 41.08 14.07
C TYR A 366 -3.64 41.08 14.13
N ASN A 367 -4.28 40.06 13.57
CA ASN A 367 -5.73 39.86 13.67
C ASN A 367 -6.08 38.38 13.88
N TRP A 368 -6.38 38.03 15.12
CA TRP A 368 -6.62 36.64 15.52
C TRP A 368 -8.06 36.16 15.32
N LYS A 369 -8.97 36.98 14.77
CA LYS A 369 -10.42 36.66 14.75
C LYS A 369 -10.75 35.32 14.08
N LEU A 370 -10.17 35.06 12.91
CA LEU A 370 -10.44 33.82 12.16
C LEU A 370 -9.71 32.63 12.79
N THR A 371 -8.47 32.84 13.21
CA THR A 371 -7.71 31.85 14.00
C THR A 371 -8.46 31.43 15.26
N ASP A 372 -9.03 32.37 16.00
CA ASP A 372 -9.87 32.12 17.17
C ASP A 372 -11.10 31.30 16.81
N SER A 373 -11.77 31.59 15.69
CA SER A 373 -12.95 30.84 15.25
C SER A 373 -12.63 29.36 14.99
N ILE A 374 -11.45 29.08 14.44
CA ILE A 374 -10.94 27.73 14.18
C ILE A 374 -10.61 27.02 15.51
N PHE A 375 -9.80 27.66 16.35
CA PHE A 375 -9.29 27.04 17.58
C PHE A 375 -10.36 26.91 18.67
N ASP A 376 -11.26 27.88 18.80
CA ASP A 376 -12.44 27.77 19.66
C ASP A 376 -13.27 26.52 19.29
N THR A 377 -13.43 26.26 17.99
CA THR A 377 -14.21 25.12 17.50
C THR A 377 -13.59 23.79 17.95
N TYR A 378 -12.26 23.69 18.00
CA TYR A 378 -11.53 22.54 18.51
C TYR A 378 -11.64 22.42 20.04
N VAL A 379 -11.27 23.48 20.76
CA VAL A 379 -11.16 23.47 22.22
C VAL A 379 -12.53 23.24 22.87
N GLN A 380 -13.60 23.83 22.33
CA GLN A 380 -14.97 23.59 22.81
C GLN A 380 -15.41 22.12 22.71
N ARG A 381 -14.73 21.31 21.88
CA ARG A 381 -14.97 19.86 21.72
C ARG A 381 -13.94 19.00 22.44
N GLY A 382 -13.06 19.60 23.26
CA GLY A 382 -11.99 18.88 23.95
C GLY A 382 -10.88 18.37 23.01
N MET A 383 -10.82 18.87 21.78
CA MET A 383 -9.80 18.52 20.80
C MET A 383 -8.51 19.31 21.03
N LYS A 384 -7.40 18.76 20.53
CA LYS A 384 -6.06 19.30 20.67
C LYS A 384 -5.49 19.69 19.31
N PRO A 385 -5.14 20.96 19.07
CA PRO A 385 -4.45 21.36 17.86
C PRO A 385 -3.07 20.70 17.73
N LEU A 386 -2.80 20.16 16.54
CA LEU A 386 -1.46 20.05 15.97
C LEU A 386 -1.28 21.27 15.06
N VAL A 387 -0.74 22.34 15.63
CA VAL A 387 -0.67 23.67 15.05
C VAL A 387 0.43 23.75 14.01
N GLU A 388 0.04 23.78 12.74
CA GLU A 388 0.97 24.09 11.66
C GLU A 388 1.25 25.59 11.62
N ILE A 389 2.52 25.93 11.83
CA ILE A 389 3.03 27.28 11.62
C ILE A 389 3.31 27.45 10.12
N GLY A 390 2.28 27.88 9.40
CA GLY A 390 2.33 28.12 7.96
C GLY A 390 0.93 28.35 7.35
N PHE A 391 0.83 28.65 6.06
CA PHE A 391 1.94 29.06 5.18
C PHE A 391 2.25 30.56 5.31
N MET A 392 3.21 31.07 4.53
CA MET A 392 3.73 32.43 4.71
C MET A 392 2.66 33.51 4.47
N PRO A 393 2.46 34.47 5.40
CA PRO A 393 1.67 35.67 5.16
C PRO A 393 2.19 36.47 3.96
N GLU A 394 1.30 37.06 3.16
CA GLU A 394 1.66 37.80 1.94
C GLU A 394 2.68 38.90 2.22
N ALA A 395 2.46 39.67 3.30
CA ALA A 395 3.34 40.76 3.67
C ALA A 395 4.76 40.28 4.06
N LEU A 396 4.93 39.05 4.55
CA LEU A 396 6.25 38.52 4.92
C LEU A 396 6.91 37.69 3.82
N SER A 397 6.18 37.28 2.79
CA SER A 397 6.75 36.47 1.71
C SER A 397 7.88 37.21 0.98
N SER A 398 8.96 36.48 0.70
CA SER A 398 10.04 36.96 -0.17
C SER A 398 9.65 37.03 -1.64
N ASN A 399 8.57 36.35 -2.04
CA ASN A 399 8.02 36.42 -3.39
C ASN A 399 6.47 36.32 -3.37
N PRO A 400 5.77 37.41 -3.01
CA PRO A 400 4.34 37.35 -2.72
C PRO A 400 3.42 37.22 -3.94
N PHE A 401 3.87 37.51 -5.17
CA PHE A 401 2.97 37.61 -6.33
C PHE A 401 3.19 36.54 -7.40
N PRO A 402 2.13 35.88 -7.90
CA PRO A 402 0.74 35.92 -7.40
C PRO A 402 0.62 35.30 -6.00
N TYR A 403 -0.31 35.75 -5.15
CA TYR A 403 -0.46 35.23 -3.78
C TYR A 403 -1.52 34.12 -3.66
N ARG A 404 -2.80 34.46 -3.79
CA ARG A 404 -3.90 33.47 -3.82
C ARG A 404 -3.96 32.76 -5.17
N HIS A 405 -4.21 31.46 -5.13
CA HIS A 405 -4.51 30.67 -6.33
C HIS A 405 -6.01 30.34 -6.42
N ASP A 406 -6.47 29.97 -7.62
CA ASP A 406 -7.85 29.58 -7.90
C ASP A 406 -7.95 28.12 -8.39
N TRP A 407 -7.13 27.23 -7.82
CA TRP A 407 -7.05 25.81 -8.21
C TRP A 407 -8.41 25.09 -8.06
N GLN A 408 -8.71 24.23 -9.04
CA GLN A 408 -9.85 23.32 -9.05
C GLN A 408 -9.42 21.92 -9.54
N PRO A 409 -10.21 20.87 -9.27
CA PRO A 409 -9.95 19.53 -9.80
C PRO A 409 -9.77 19.57 -11.33
N GLY A 410 -8.66 18.98 -11.80
CA GLY A 410 -8.27 19.00 -13.23
C GLY A 410 -7.24 20.06 -13.60
N ASN A 411 -7.02 21.08 -12.77
CA ASN A 411 -5.85 21.95 -12.93
C ASN A 411 -4.56 21.19 -12.59
N GLN A 412 -3.43 21.64 -13.15
CA GLN A 412 -2.12 21.12 -12.75
C GLN A 412 -1.91 21.38 -11.26
N TYR A 413 -1.57 20.32 -10.50
CA TYR A 413 -1.40 20.42 -9.04
C TYR A 413 -0.37 21.48 -8.65
N ALA A 414 0.71 21.63 -9.43
CA ALA A 414 1.77 22.60 -9.16
C ALA A 414 1.29 24.07 -9.17
N ASN A 415 0.10 24.36 -9.71
CA ASN A 415 -0.46 25.70 -9.72
C ASN A 415 -0.90 26.20 -8.33
N ILE A 416 -0.94 25.33 -7.32
CA ILE A 416 -1.20 25.78 -5.94
C ILE A 416 0.00 26.55 -5.37
N PHE A 417 1.23 26.28 -5.84
CA PHE A 417 2.45 26.86 -5.26
C PHE A 417 2.65 28.30 -5.73
N THR A 418 2.07 29.23 -4.98
CA THR A 418 2.11 30.67 -5.23
C THR A 418 2.85 31.39 -4.09
N GLY A 419 2.63 32.68 -3.90
CA GLY A 419 3.46 33.51 -3.01
C GLY A 419 3.48 33.11 -1.54
N TRP A 420 2.54 32.29 -1.07
CA TRP A 420 2.55 31.71 0.29
C TRP A 420 3.62 30.63 0.49
N ALA A 421 4.15 30.03 -0.58
CA ALA A 421 5.08 28.90 -0.53
C ALA A 421 6.55 29.32 -0.33
N TYR A 422 6.84 30.61 -0.22
CA TYR A 422 8.19 31.16 -0.19
C TYR A 422 8.70 31.48 1.23
N PRO A 423 10.03 31.49 1.44
CA PRO A 423 10.63 31.91 2.70
C PRO A 423 10.25 33.34 3.11
N PRO A 424 10.34 33.68 4.41
CA PRO A 424 10.11 35.04 4.86
C PRO A 424 11.23 35.96 4.37
N LYS A 425 10.88 37.19 3.98
CA LYS A 425 11.83 38.28 3.71
C LYS A 425 12.55 38.75 4.98
N ASP A 426 11.98 38.48 6.16
CA ASP A 426 12.52 38.83 7.48
C ASP A 426 12.20 37.73 8.51
N TYR A 427 13.24 37.00 8.93
CA TYR A 427 13.14 35.91 9.90
C TYR A 427 12.87 36.39 11.34
N GLN A 428 13.26 37.63 11.68
CA GLN A 428 12.98 38.18 13.02
C GLN A 428 11.50 38.52 13.15
N LYS A 429 10.91 39.15 12.11
CA LYS A 429 9.45 39.39 12.07
C LYS A 429 8.65 38.09 12.05
N TRP A 430 9.13 37.07 11.33
CA TRP A 430 8.54 35.73 11.36
C TRP A 430 8.53 35.15 12.79
N GLY A 431 9.68 35.15 13.47
CA GLY A 431 9.76 34.69 14.85
C GLY A 431 8.87 35.50 15.80
N GLU A 432 8.77 36.82 15.61
CA GLU A 432 7.91 37.67 16.44
C GLU A 432 6.42 37.39 16.21
N LEU A 433 5.99 37.15 14.97
CA LEU A 433 4.62 36.70 14.68
C LEU A 433 4.26 35.43 15.47
N ILE A 434 5.13 34.42 15.44
CA ILE A 434 4.90 33.15 16.14
C ILE A 434 4.85 33.37 17.65
N HIS A 435 5.78 34.16 18.18
CA HIS A 435 5.82 34.49 19.60
C HIS A 435 4.52 35.16 20.07
N GLN A 436 4.03 36.16 19.32
CA GLN A 436 2.76 36.85 19.62
C GLN A 436 1.56 35.92 19.48
N TRP A 437 1.57 35.01 18.50
CA TRP A 437 0.50 34.04 18.33
C TRP A 437 0.39 33.07 19.52
N VAL A 438 1.53 32.53 19.98
CA VAL A 438 1.55 31.63 21.15
C VAL A 438 1.10 32.36 22.41
N LEU A 439 1.55 33.60 22.64
CA LEU A 439 1.10 34.41 23.77
C LEU A 439 -0.42 34.65 23.73
N HIS A 440 -0.97 34.98 22.56
CA HIS A 440 -2.41 35.13 22.36
C HIS A 440 -3.17 33.84 22.68
N CYS A 441 -2.68 32.69 22.22
CA CYS A 441 -3.28 31.40 22.55
C CYS A 441 -3.23 31.12 24.07
N VAL A 442 -2.12 31.43 24.74
CA VAL A 442 -2.01 31.26 26.21
C VAL A 442 -2.96 32.19 26.95
N GLU A 443 -3.09 33.44 26.52
CA GLU A 443 -4.05 34.39 27.09
C GLU A 443 -5.50 33.91 26.92
N ARG A 444 -5.84 33.39 25.74
CA ARG A 444 -7.21 32.99 25.40
C ARG A 444 -7.63 31.64 26.02
N TYR A 445 -6.77 30.63 25.95
CA TYR A 445 -7.12 29.25 26.32
C TYR A 445 -6.48 28.80 27.64
N GLY A 446 -5.51 29.56 28.16
CA GLY A 446 -4.77 29.26 29.37
C GLY A 446 -3.55 28.37 29.11
N GLN A 447 -2.49 28.59 29.90
CA GLN A 447 -1.23 27.87 29.76
C GLN A 447 -1.39 26.34 29.79
N VAL A 448 -2.15 25.81 30.75
CA VAL A 448 -2.36 24.36 30.92
C VAL A 448 -2.96 23.72 29.67
N GLU A 449 -3.86 24.43 28.98
CA GLU A 449 -4.45 23.94 27.74
C GLU A 449 -3.41 23.96 26.60
N VAL A 450 -2.74 25.10 26.39
CA VAL A 450 -1.80 25.28 25.27
C VAL A 450 -0.55 24.39 25.39
N GLU A 451 -0.09 24.06 26.60
CA GLU A 451 1.00 23.09 26.80
C GLU A 451 0.63 21.66 26.36
N THR A 452 -0.66 21.35 26.21
CA THR A 452 -1.11 20.05 25.66
C THR A 452 -1.12 20.01 24.13
N TRP A 453 -0.96 21.15 23.46
CA TRP A 453 -0.95 21.23 22.01
C TRP A 453 0.41 20.83 21.45
N LEU A 454 0.44 20.52 20.16
CA LEU A 454 1.66 20.25 19.41
C LEU A 454 1.83 21.34 18.38
N TRP A 455 3.06 21.80 18.18
CA TRP A 455 3.41 22.82 17.19
C TRP A 455 4.32 22.19 16.14
N GLU A 456 4.11 22.52 14.87
CA GLU A 456 4.95 22.08 13.75
C GLU A 456 5.26 23.25 12.82
N VAL A 457 6.29 23.10 11.99
CA VAL A 457 6.70 24.15 11.06
C VAL A 457 6.61 23.63 9.64
N TRP A 458 5.67 24.19 8.89
CA TRP A 458 5.47 24.00 7.46
C TRP A 458 5.06 22.57 7.03
N ASN A 459 4.32 22.48 5.92
CA ASN A 459 3.96 21.22 5.28
C ASN A 459 4.94 20.85 4.16
N GLU A 460 5.42 19.59 4.13
CA GLU A 460 6.19 19.01 3.02
C GLU A 460 7.29 19.91 2.43
N PRO A 461 8.21 20.45 3.26
CA PRO A 461 9.23 21.42 2.84
C PRO A 461 10.26 20.85 1.84
N ASN A 462 10.20 19.55 1.55
CA ASN A 462 11.06 18.88 0.58
C ASN A 462 10.49 18.88 -0.85
N ILE A 463 9.28 19.40 -1.08
CA ILE A 463 8.67 19.58 -2.41
C ILE A 463 8.09 21.00 -2.57
N GLY A 464 7.28 21.24 -3.62
CA GLY A 464 6.84 22.57 -4.04
C GLY A 464 6.04 23.39 -3.02
N TYR A 465 5.58 22.80 -1.91
CA TYR A 465 5.02 23.55 -0.78
C TYR A 465 6.04 24.51 -0.15
N TRP A 466 7.34 24.30 -0.38
CA TRP A 466 8.42 25.20 0.01
C TRP A 466 9.31 25.51 -1.20
N GLN A 467 9.46 26.80 -1.49
CA GLN A 467 10.25 27.30 -2.62
C GLN A 467 11.67 27.73 -2.21
N GLY A 468 12.02 27.60 -0.93
CA GLY A 468 13.37 27.81 -0.43
C GLY A 468 14.23 26.56 -0.48
N THR A 469 15.46 26.68 0.01
CA THR A 469 16.39 25.58 0.23
C THR A 469 16.10 24.81 1.52
N ALA A 470 16.66 23.61 1.67
CA ALA A 470 16.59 22.86 2.93
C ALA A 470 17.25 23.62 4.10
N GLU A 471 18.32 24.37 3.82
CA GLU A 471 18.99 25.22 4.81
C GLU A 471 18.09 26.38 5.27
N GLU A 472 17.40 27.04 4.32
CA GLU A 472 16.43 28.10 4.66
C GLU A 472 15.23 27.56 5.44
N TYR A 473 14.83 26.30 5.21
CA TYR A 473 13.82 25.64 6.04
C TYR A 473 14.34 25.34 7.45
N GLN A 474 15.55 24.82 7.60
CA GLN A 474 16.18 24.60 8.92
C GLN A 474 16.27 25.92 9.70
N LYS A 475 16.63 27.01 9.01
CA LYS A 475 16.58 28.36 9.56
C LYS A 475 15.16 28.78 9.96
N LEU A 476 14.15 28.52 9.12
CA LEU A 476 12.74 28.81 9.45
C LEU A 476 12.31 28.05 10.71
N TYR A 477 12.67 26.77 10.79
CA TYR A 477 12.39 25.91 11.94
C TYR A 477 13.01 26.48 13.21
N ASP A 478 14.29 26.85 13.20
CA ASP A 478 14.97 27.38 14.38
C ASP A 478 14.31 28.66 14.91
N PHE A 479 14.01 29.62 14.03
CA PHE A 479 13.32 30.85 14.43
C PHE A 479 11.91 30.58 14.99
N SER A 480 11.22 29.57 14.45
CA SER A 480 9.90 29.17 14.93
C SER A 480 9.96 28.47 16.28
N ALA A 481 10.88 27.51 16.43
CA ALA A 481 11.08 26.75 17.65
C ALA A 481 11.49 27.66 18.82
N GLU A 482 12.42 28.58 18.60
CA GLU A 482 12.82 29.56 19.60
C GLU A 482 11.67 30.51 19.96
N ALA A 483 10.88 30.95 18.99
CA ALA A 483 9.72 31.81 19.25
C ALA A 483 8.65 31.12 20.10
N VAL A 484 8.33 29.87 19.77
CA VAL A 484 7.38 29.04 20.55
C VAL A 484 7.89 28.85 21.98
N LYS A 485 9.15 28.42 22.16
CA LYS A 485 9.74 28.18 23.48
C LYS A 485 9.93 29.46 24.29
N ARG A 486 10.15 30.60 23.63
CA ARG A 486 10.23 31.92 24.28
C ARG A 486 8.88 32.36 24.85
N ALA A 487 7.79 32.15 24.10
CA ALA A 487 6.44 32.49 24.55
C ALA A 487 5.95 31.52 25.64
N LEU A 488 6.21 30.22 25.45
CA LEU A 488 5.77 29.17 26.34
C LEU A 488 6.83 28.06 26.44
N PRO A 489 7.71 28.09 27.46
CA PRO A 489 8.81 27.12 27.59
C PRO A 489 8.37 25.65 27.63
N GLY A 490 7.17 25.36 28.13
CA GLY A 490 6.57 24.03 28.20
C GLY A 490 5.91 23.53 26.91
N ALA A 491 5.75 24.39 25.89
CA ALA A 491 5.12 24.02 24.61
C ALA A 491 5.96 22.97 23.87
N ARG A 492 5.30 22.08 23.11
CA ARG A 492 5.96 21.01 22.37
C ARG A 492 6.01 21.31 20.88
N ILE A 493 7.19 21.25 20.25
CA ILE A 493 7.39 21.54 18.83
C ILE A 493 8.14 20.42 18.10
N GLY A 494 7.80 20.15 16.85
CA GLY A 494 8.38 19.07 16.06
C GLY A 494 8.27 19.25 14.55
N GLY A 495 8.75 18.25 13.80
CA GLY A 495 8.83 18.30 12.34
C GLY A 495 9.63 17.14 11.73
N PRO A 496 9.96 17.19 10.43
CA PRO A 496 9.70 18.29 9.50
C PRO A 496 8.41 18.15 8.69
N HIS A 497 7.62 17.08 8.89
CA HIS A 497 6.46 16.79 8.04
C HIS A 497 6.83 16.72 6.54
N SER A 498 7.99 16.15 6.23
CA SER A 498 8.40 15.85 4.85
C SER A 498 7.46 14.81 4.22
N THR A 499 7.46 14.70 2.89
CA THR A 499 6.78 13.61 2.17
C THR A 499 7.31 12.21 2.58
N GLY A 500 6.72 11.16 2.00
CA GLY A 500 7.10 9.74 2.14
C GLY A 500 8.59 9.41 2.06
N PRO A 501 9.24 8.94 3.16
CA PRO A 501 10.64 8.55 3.17
C PRO A 501 10.99 7.33 2.31
N GLY A 502 10.02 6.62 1.73
CA GLY A 502 10.28 5.61 0.72
C GLY A 502 10.90 6.18 -0.57
N TRP A 503 10.86 7.51 -0.74
CA TRP A 503 11.59 8.25 -1.76
C TRP A 503 12.90 8.82 -1.22
N ASP A 504 14.00 8.59 -1.94
CA ASP A 504 15.36 9.02 -1.55
C ASP A 504 15.49 10.50 -1.19
N LYS A 505 14.81 11.41 -1.91
CA LYS A 505 14.86 12.85 -1.60
C LYS A 505 14.22 13.15 -0.24
N ALA A 506 13.10 12.51 0.06
CA ALA A 506 12.40 12.69 1.32
C ALA A 506 13.17 12.06 2.49
N ALA A 507 13.73 10.86 2.29
CA ALA A 507 14.62 10.22 3.24
C ALA A 507 15.83 11.12 3.58
N ALA A 508 16.50 11.66 2.56
CA ALA A 508 17.64 12.55 2.74
C ALA A 508 17.24 13.86 3.44
N PHE A 509 16.05 14.40 3.16
CA PHE A 509 15.55 15.60 3.83
C PHE A 509 15.27 15.35 5.31
N LEU A 510 14.58 14.24 5.64
CA LEU A 510 14.31 13.86 7.02
C LEU A 510 15.62 13.64 7.80
N ASP A 511 16.55 12.87 7.27
CA ASP A 511 17.86 12.59 7.88
C ASP A 511 18.67 13.89 8.08
N SER A 512 18.70 14.77 7.07
CA SER A 512 19.38 16.07 7.17
C SER A 512 18.76 16.98 8.24
N PHE A 513 17.43 17.00 8.36
CA PHE A 513 16.75 17.76 9.41
C PHE A 513 17.08 17.20 10.80
N LEU A 514 17.00 15.87 10.98
CA LEU A 514 17.35 15.22 12.25
C LEU A 514 18.82 15.43 12.62
N PHE A 515 19.72 15.51 11.64
CA PHE A 515 21.10 15.87 11.88
C PHE A 515 21.25 17.33 12.32
N HIS A 516 20.54 18.28 11.69
CA HIS A 516 20.56 19.71 12.05
C HIS A 516 20.12 19.93 13.50
N VAL A 517 18.97 19.39 13.89
CA VAL A 517 18.45 19.55 15.27
C VAL A 517 19.37 18.92 16.33
N GLU A 518 20.12 17.89 15.98
CA GLU A 518 21.06 17.21 16.89
C GLU A 518 22.45 17.85 16.98
N ASN A 519 22.97 18.35 15.85
CA ASN A 519 24.39 18.68 15.69
C ASN A 519 24.64 20.02 14.98
N GLY A 520 23.65 20.53 14.26
CA GLY A 520 23.72 21.79 13.51
C GLY A 520 23.83 23.01 14.41
N THR A 521 24.10 24.16 13.82
CA THR A 521 24.07 25.44 14.52
C THR A 521 22.69 26.05 14.35
N ASN A 522 22.00 26.30 15.47
CA ASN A 522 20.72 26.96 15.49
C ASN A 522 20.86 28.39 14.97
N TYR A 523 20.15 28.72 13.89
CA TYR A 523 20.28 30.02 13.22
C TYR A 523 19.74 31.20 14.02
N ALA A 524 18.86 30.97 14.99
CA ALA A 524 18.30 32.01 15.85
C ALA A 524 19.18 32.31 17.07
N THR A 525 19.86 31.30 17.63
CA THR A 525 20.65 31.43 18.87
C THR A 525 22.17 31.34 18.68
N SER A 526 22.63 30.88 17.52
CA SER A 526 24.02 30.49 17.24
C SER A 526 24.57 29.37 18.15
N GLN A 527 23.71 28.66 18.88
CA GLN A 527 24.09 27.52 19.71
C GLN A 527 24.01 26.21 18.92
N GLN A 528 24.61 25.14 19.45
CA GLN A 528 24.50 23.81 18.83
C GLN A 528 23.17 23.15 19.18
N GLY A 529 22.49 22.62 18.16
CA GLY A 529 21.21 21.90 18.26
C GLY A 529 20.01 22.82 18.35
N SER A 530 18.83 22.26 18.05
CA SER A 530 17.56 22.99 18.05
C SER A 530 16.48 22.20 18.82
N PRO A 531 15.49 22.87 19.44
CA PRO A 531 14.43 22.19 20.17
C PRO A 531 13.66 21.21 19.28
N LEU A 532 13.42 19.99 19.76
CA LEU A 532 12.63 18.96 19.08
C LEU A 532 11.95 18.05 20.11
N ASP A 533 10.63 18.03 20.12
CA ASP A 533 9.79 17.27 21.06
C ASP A 533 9.05 16.09 20.40
N PHE A 534 8.99 16.06 19.06
CA PHE A 534 8.49 14.94 18.26
C PHE A 534 9.06 14.99 16.83
N ILE A 535 9.07 13.85 16.15
CA ILE A 535 9.51 13.70 14.76
C ILE A 535 8.29 13.39 13.90
N ALA A 536 8.24 13.93 12.69
CA ALA A 536 7.11 13.70 11.82
C ALA A 536 7.45 13.65 10.32
N PHE A 537 6.75 12.78 9.60
CA PHE A 537 6.84 12.60 8.15
C PHE A 537 5.51 12.04 7.64
N HIS A 538 5.29 12.08 6.32
CA HIS A 538 4.06 11.56 5.70
C HIS A 538 4.27 10.17 5.14
N ALA A 539 3.19 9.40 4.99
CA ALA A 539 3.25 8.08 4.38
C ALA A 539 1.94 7.78 3.66
N LYS A 540 2.03 7.52 2.35
CA LYS A 540 0.84 7.42 1.49
C LYS A 540 0.88 6.18 0.61
N GLY A 541 -0.30 5.64 0.31
CA GLY A 541 -0.43 4.60 -0.70
C GLY A 541 -0.36 5.18 -2.12
N ALA A 542 -0.56 4.30 -3.12
CA ALA A 542 -0.50 4.68 -4.53
C ALA A 542 -1.51 3.87 -5.39
N PRO A 543 -2.83 4.05 -5.19
CA PRO A 543 -3.86 3.43 -5.98
C PRO A 543 -3.75 3.86 -7.43
N LYS A 544 -4.16 2.97 -8.33
CA LYS A 544 -4.24 3.22 -9.76
C LYS A 544 -5.59 2.75 -10.28
N PHE A 545 -6.01 3.29 -11.40
CA PHE A 545 -7.14 2.76 -12.15
C PHE A 545 -6.58 1.88 -13.26
N VAL A 546 -6.90 0.60 -13.22
CA VAL A 546 -6.37 -0.42 -14.12
C VAL A 546 -7.51 -1.39 -14.44
N ASP A 547 -7.62 -1.81 -15.70
CA ASP A 547 -8.61 -2.82 -16.12
C ASP A 547 -10.04 -2.53 -15.61
N GLY A 548 -10.46 -1.26 -15.67
CA GLY A 548 -11.81 -0.83 -15.31
C GLY A 548 -12.12 -0.74 -13.81
N HIS A 549 -11.15 -0.91 -12.92
CA HIS A 549 -11.38 -0.83 -11.47
C HIS A 549 -10.22 -0.14 -10.73
N VAL A 550 -10.45 0.17 -9.45
CA VAL A 550 -9.40 0.73 -8.58
C VAL A 550 -8.54 -0.42 -8.05
N ARG A 551 -7.23 -0.23 -8.17
CA ARG A 551 -6.21 -1.12 -7.62
C ARG A 551 -5.43 -0.35 -6.57
N MET A 552 -5.66 -0.63 -5.29
CA MET A 552 -4.96 0.01 -4.16
C MET A 552 -3.48 -0.38 -4.10
N ASN A 553 -2.69 0.29 -3.25
CA ASN A 553 -1.30 -0.09 -2.98
C ASN A 553 -0.91 0.29 -1.55
N MET A 554 -1.27 -0.57 -0.58
CA MET A 554 -0.90 -0.39 0.83
C MET A 554 0.60 -0.58 1.07
N GLY A 555 1.26 -1.40 0.24
CA GLY A 555 2.71 -1.62 0.34
C GLY A 555 3.52 -0.35 0.22
N ALA A 556 3.13 0.57 -0.68
CA ALA A 556 3.75 1.89 -0.79
C ALA A 556 3.69 2.68 0.54
N GLN A 557 2.52 2.70 1.17
CA GLN A 557 2.33 3.38 2.45
C GLN A 557 3.19 2.76 3.55
N LEU A 558 3.15 1.43 3.68
CA LEU A 558 3.94 0.74 4.70
C LEU A 558 5.44 0.85 4.45
N ASN A 559 5.87 0.99 3.20
CA ASN A 559 7.27 1.24 2.85
C ASN A 559 7.73 2.62 3.32
N ASP A 560 6.93 3.67 3.11
CA ASP A 560 7.21 5.01 3.66
C ASP A 560 7.33 4.98 5.19
N ILE A 561 6.41 4.29 5.87
CA ILE A 561 6.42 4.15 7.33
C ILE A 561 7.66 3.41 7.80
N ALA A 562 7.95 2.25 7.21
CA ALA A 562 9.11 1.44 7.57
C ALA A 562 10.42 2.20 7.37
N ARG A 563 10.54 2.92 6.24
CA ARG A 563 11.74 3.70 5.94
C ARG A 563 11.90 4.92 6.87
N GLY A 564 10.81 5.61 7.20
CA GLY A 564 10.83 6.68 8.19
C GLY A 564 11.21 6.19 9.59
N PHE A 565 10.68 5.06 10.03
CA PHE A 565 11.05 4.44 11.31
C PHE A 565 12.50 3.98 11.34
N GLU A 566 13.02 3.43 10.24
CA GLU A 566 14.43 3.06 10.11
C GLU A 566 15.35 4.27 10.27
N ILE A 567 15.05 5.39 9.59
CA ILE A 567 15.82 6.64 9.70
C ILE A 567 15.77 7.16 11.14
N VAL A 568 14.58 7.23 11.76
CA VAL A 568 14.49 7.68 13.17
C VAL A 568 15.28 6.77 14.10
N ALA A 569 15.23 5.44 13.90
CA ALA A 569 15.98 4.47 14.67
C ALA A 569 17.51 4.63 14.52
N SER A 570 18.00 5.16 13.38
CA SER A 570 19.42 5.44 13.16
C SER A 570 19.95 6.69 13.87
N HIS A 571 19.08 7.49 14.50
CA HIS A 571 19.46 8.61 15.38
C HIS A 571 19.26 8.23 16.86
N PRO A 572 20.28 7.69 17.58
CA PRO A 572 20.08 7.10 18.89
C PRO A 572 19.62 8.09 19.97
N ARG A 573 19.97 9.38 19.85
CA ARG A 573 19.48 10.40 20.81
C ARG A 573 18.06 10.84 20.52
N LEU A 574 17.52 10.59 19.32
CA LEU A 574 16.17 11.03 18.95
C LEU A 574 15.16 9.89 18.86
N LYS A 575 15.58 8.63 18.69
CA LYS A 575 14.68 7.49 18.44
C LYS A 575 13.59 7.23 19.50
N HIS A 576 13.75 7.79 20.69
CA HIS A 576 12.79 7.67 21.79
C HIS A 576 11.68 8.74 21.74
N LEU A 577 11.90 9.80 20.95
CA LEU A 577 10.92 10.85 20.75
C LEU A 577 9.66 10.30 20.07
N PRO A 578 8.47 10.85 20.40
CA PRO A 578 7.25 10.54 19.70
C PRO A 578 7.37 10.74 18.18
N ILE A 579 6.83 9.80 17.41
CA ILE A 579 6.71 9.89 15.95
C ILE A 579 5.25 10.14 15.59
N ILE A 580 5.02 11.09 14.70
CA ILE A 580 3.70 11.37 14.10
C ILE A 580 3.80 11.11 12.60
N ILE A 581 2.94 10.24 12.08
CA ILE A 581 2.74 10.14 10.64
C ILE A 581 1.75 11.24 10.26
N GLY A 582 2.25 12.34 9.71
CA GLY A 582 1.53 13.61 9.56
C GLY A 582 0.42 13.64 8.50
N GLU A 583 0.50 12.71 7.56
CA GLU A 583 -0.54 12.38 6.59
C GLU A 583 -0.41 10.88 6.27
N SER A 584 -1.43 10.10 6.60
CA SER A 584 -1.37 8.64 6.63
C SER A 584 -2.51 7.99 5.84
N ASP A 585 -2.49 8.23 4.53
CA ASP A 585 -3.66 7.99 3.66
C ASP A 585 -3.39 6.96 2.56
N PRO A 586 -4.44 6.46 1.89
CA PRO A 586 -4.25 5.60 0.73
C PRO A 586 -3.62 6.34 -0.48
N GLU A 587 -3.62 7.68 -0.54
CA GLU A 587 -2.93 8.46 -1.60
C GLU A 587 -2.69 9.95 -1.26
N GLY A 588 -2.31 10.77 -2.24
CA GLY A 588 -1.92 12.18 -2.11
C GLY A 588 -3.05 13.19 -1.92
N CYS A 589 -3.87 13.38 -2.95
CA CYS A 589 -4.64 14.61 -3.16
C CYS A 589 -6.09 14.49 -2.67
N ALA A 590 -6.37 14.95 -1.45
CA ALA A 590 -7.71 14.87 -0.86
C ALA A 590 -8.82 15.54 -1.70
N ALA A 591 -8.53 16.72 -2.25
CA ALA A 591 -9.47 17.50 -3.08
C ALA A 591 -9.53 17.07 -4.55
N CYS A 592 -8.84 16.00 -4.97
CA CYS A 592 -8.89 15.51 -6.35
C CYS A 592 -10.09 14.58 -6.54
N SER A 593 -11.06 14.96 -7.39
CA SER A 593 -12.29 14.19 -7.59
C SER A 593 -12.09 12.90 -8.38
N MET A 594 -13.02 11.96 -8.21
CA MET A 594 -13.02 10.72 -9.00
C MET A 594 -13.36 10.94 -10.48
N ASP A 595 -14.06 12.03 -10.81
CA ASP A 595 -14.42 12.37 -12.19
C ASP A 595 -13.18 12.66 -13.06
N VAL A 596 -12.16 13.28 -12.47
CA VAL A 596 -10.88 13.55 -13.13
C VAL A 596 -9.87 12.42 -12.88
N TYR A 597 -9.93 11.82 -11.69
CA TYR A 597 -9.00 10.80 -11.24
C TYR A 597 -9.77 9.54 -10.80
N PRO A 598 -10.17 8.65 -11.74
CA PRO A 598 -11.05 7.51 -11.46
C PRO A 598 -10.57 6.58 -10.35
N HIS A 599 -9.26 6.52 -10.12
CA HIS A 599 -8.68 5.75 -9.02
C HIS A 599 -9.11 6.25 -7.64
N ASN A 600 -9.69 7.44 -7.48
CA ASN A 600 -10.21 7.97 -6.23
C ASN A 600 -11.63 7.47 -5.88
N GLY A 601 -12.25 6.68 -6.76
CA GLY A 601 -13.60 6.12 -6.53
C GLY A 601 -13.71 5.25 -5.27
N TYR A 602 -12.60 4.64 -4.82
CA TYR A 602 -12.57 3.80 -3.60
C TYR A 602 -13.02 4.57 -2.34
N ARG A 603 -12.89 5.90 -2.34
CA ARG A 603 -13.10 6.76 -1.17
C ARG A 603 -14.54 6.79 -0.68
N ASN A 604 -15.50 6.45 -1.54
CA ASN A 604 -16.93 6.51 -1.22
C ASN A 604 -17.45 5.27 -0.51
N GLY A 605 -16.96 4.09 -0.90
CA GLY A 605 -17.46 2.81 -0.44
C GLY A 605 -16.62 2.14 0.65
N THR A 606 -16.80 0.84 0.78
CA THR A 606 -16.18 -0.02 1.79
C THR A 606 -14.69 -0.28 1.58
N MET A 607 -14.15 0.00 0.40
CA MET A 607 -12.71 -0.13 0.12
C MET A 607 -11.89 0.79 1.03
N TYR A 608 -12.29 2.05 1.20
CA TYR A 608 -11.58 2.96 2.11
C TYR A 608 -11.67 2.48 3.58
N SER A 609 -12.83 1.96 3.99
CA SER A 609 -13.01 1.40 5.33
C SER A 609 -12.10 0.21 5.59
N SER A 610 -12.10 -0.79 4.71
CA SER A 610 -11.30 -2.00 4.88
C SER A 610 -9.80 -1.73 4.76
N TYR A 611 -9.37 -0.84 3.86
CA TYR A 611 -8.00 -0.36 3.80
C TYR A 611 -7.57 0.24 5.14
N THR A 612 -8.40 1.13 5.71
CA THR A 612 -8.11 1.81 6.98
C THR A 612 -8.04 0.83 8.14
N ALA A 613 -9.00 -0.10 8.23
CA ALA A 613 -9.03 -1.13 9.27
C ALA A 613 -7.78 -2.05 9.22
N ALA A 614 -7.30 -2.37 8.02
CA ALA A 614 -6.08 -3.16 7.83
C ALA A 614 -4.81 -2.33 8.10
N ALA A 615 -4.69 -1.12 7.56
CA ALA A 615 -3.46 -0.33 7.63
C ALA A 615 -3.06 0.05 9.06
N PHE A 616 -4.01 0.51 9.90
CA PHE A 616 -3.71 1.05 11.24
C PHE A 616 -3.00 0.07 12.19
N PRO A 617 -3.46 -1.19 12.36
CA PRO A 617 -2.73 -2.21 13.12
C PRO A 617 -1.29 -2.41 12.66
N ARG A 618 -1.04 -2.39 11.35
CA ARG A 618 0.28 -2.62 10.75
C ARG A 618 1.25 -1.47 11.02
N LYS A 619 0.75 -0.23 11.23
CA LYS A 619 1.58 0.90 11.69
C LYS A 619 2.16 0.62 13.08
N MET A 620 1.36 0.03 13.98
CA MET A 620 1.82 -0.37 15.31
C MET A 620 2.80 -1.54 15.24
N GLU A 621 2.53 -2.55 14.40
CA GLU A 621 3.44 -3.68 14.17
C GLU A 621 4.81 -3.24 13.64
N LEU A 622 4.85 -2.30 12.70
CA LEU A 622 6.11 -1.71 12.23
C LEU A 622 6.81 -0.91 13.34
N ALA A 623 6.08 -0.13 14.14
CA ALA A 623 6.68 0.62 15.23
C ALA A 623 7.31 -0.31 16.28
N ASP A 624 6.62 -1.42 16.60
CA ASP A 624 7.12 -2.48 17.48
C ASP A 624 8.38 -3.16 16.87
N HIS A 625 8.37 -3.44 15.55
CA HIS A 625 9.50 -4.04 14.82
C HIS A 625 10.77 -3.18 14.86
N TYR A 626 10.64 -1.87 14.62
CA TYR A 626 11.76 -0.93 14.61
C TYR A 626 12.13 -0.40 16.00
N GLY A 627 11.32 -0.68 17.02
CA GLY A 627 11.55 -0.22 18.39
C GLY A 627 11.45 1.30 18.55
N VAL A 628 10.49 1.92 17.86
CA VAL A 628 10.27 3.38 17.86
C VAL A 628 8.96 3.79 18.51
N ASN A 629 8.84 5.04 18.93
CA ASN A 629 7.68 5.52 19.69
C ASN A 629 6.61 6.17 18.79
N LEU A 630 5.80 5.37 18.10
CA LEU A 630 4.64 5.91 17.36
C LEU A 630 3.60 6.51 18.32
N LEU A 631 3.25 7.78 18.09
CA LEU A 631 2.26 8.54 18.86
C LEU A 631 0.91 8.65 18.13
N GLY A 632 0.95 8.92 16.83
CA GLY A 632 -0.26 9.21 16.04
C GLY A 632 -0.06 9.02 14.55
N ALA A 633 -1.15 8.75 13.85
CA ALA A 633 -1.20 8.70 12.39
C ALA A 633 -2.39 9.52 11.91
N VAL A 634 -2.11 10.71 11.38
CA VAL A 634 -3.11 11.67 10.94
C VAL A 634 -3.80 11.14 9.69
N THR A 635 -5.12 11.00 9.76
CA THR A 635 -5.96 10.77 8.57
C THR A 635 -6.21 12.13 7.93
N TRP A 636 -5.65 12.37 6.75
CA TRP A 636 -5.82 13.62 6.02
C TRP A 636 -7.13 13.60 5.22
N ALA A 637 -8.24 13.60 5.95
CA ALA A 637 -9.60 13.57 5.44
C ALA A 637 -10.53 14.36 6.37
N PHE A 638 -11.38 15.22 5.79
CA PHE A 638 -12.33 16.03 6.54
C PHE A 638 -13.69 16.07 5.85
N GLU A 639 -14.17 17.24 5.47
CA GLU A 639 -15.38 17.46 4.70
C GLU A 639 -15.17 18.67 3.77
N PHE A 640 -15.95 18.72 2.70
CA PHE A 640 -15.94 19.84 1.75
C PHE A 640 -17.38 20.36 1.60
N GLU A 641 -17.77 21.28 2.49
CA GLU A 641 -19.14 21.78 2.58
C GLU A 641 -19.58 22.39 1.25
N ASP A 642 -20.83 22.11 0.86
CA ASP A 642 -21.49 22.56 -0.37
C ASP A 642 -20.81 22.10 -1.69
N GLN A 643 -20.01 21.03 -1.62
CA GLN A 643 -19.48 20.34 -2.81
C GLN A 643 -20.40 19.20 -3.30
N PRO A 644 -20.25 18.72 -4.55
CA PRO A 644 -21.06 17.63 -5.06
C PRO A 644 -21.00 16.38 -4.18
N TRP A 645 -22.14 15.71 -4.04
CA TRP A 645 -22.31 14.55 -3.17
C TRP A 645 -21.52 13.36 -3.70
N PHE A 646 -20.75 12.72 -2.81
CA PHE A 646 -19.94 11.53 -3.12
C PHE A 646 -19.05 11.70 -4.36
N HIS A 647 -18.48 12.90 -4.56
CA HIS A 647 -17.63 13.24 -5.71
C HIS A 647 -16.23 12.57 -5.68
N GLY A 648 -16.03 11.64 -4.73
CA GLY A 648 -14.77 10.93 -4.57
C GLY A 648 -13.67 11.83 -4.01
N PHE A 649 -13.98 12.91 -3.30
CA PHE A 649 -13.01 13.58 -2.45
C PHE A 649 -12.61 12.69 -1.26
N ARG A 650 -11.44 12.92 -0.68
CA ARG A 650 -11.01 12.23 0.54
C ARG A 650 -11.58 12.96 1.75
N ASP A 651 -12.86 12.70 1.98
CA ASP A 651 -13.65 13.19 3.10
C ASP A 651 -14.15 12.01 3.97
N LEU A 652 -14.44 12.31 5.23
CA LEU A 652 -15.09 11.42 6.20
C LEU A 652 -16.61 11.61 6.20
N SER A 653 -17.08 12.77 5.74
CA SER A 653 -18.49 13.08 5.51
C SER A 653 -18.67 13.96 4.28
N THR A 654 -19.76 13.77 3.55
CA THR A 654 -20.15 14.62 2.41
C THR A 654 -21.41 15.40 2.78
N ASN A 655 -21.33 16.74 2.81
CA ASN A 655 -22.46 17.62 3.18
C ASN A 655 -23.16 17.20 4.49
N GLY A 656 -22.37 16.88 5.51
CA GLY A 656 -22.85 16.44 6.82
C GLY A 656 -23.27 14.96 6.91
N VAL A 657 -23.26 14.18 5.82
CA VAL A 657 -23.54 12.74 5.85
C VAL A 657 -22.26 11.93 5.95
N ASP A 658 -22.17 11.09 6.98
CA ASP A 658 -20.99 10.28 7.26
C ASP A 658 -20.75 9.20 6.20
N LYS A 659 -19.49 9.04 5.81
CA LYS A 659 -19.05 7.98 4.89
C LYS A 659 -18.66 6.72 5.64
N PRO A 660 -18.67 5.53 4.99
CA PRO A 660 -18.37 4.25 5.63
C PRO A 660 -17.04 4.22 6.39
N VAL A 661 -16.04 5.00 5.94
CA VAL A 661 -14.72 5.03 6.58
C VAL A 661 -14.75 5.63 7.98
N LEU A 662 -15.65 6.59 8.26
CA LEU A 662 -15.78 7.19 9.59
C LEU A 662 -16.17 6.14 10.65
N ASN A 663 -16.96 5.14 10.24
CA ASN A 663 -17.37 4.04 11.10
C ASN A 663 -16.21 3.15 11.54
N VAL A 664 -15.10 3.09 10.79
CA VAL A 664 -13.89 2.37 11.21
C VAL A 664 -13.25 3.06 12.40
N PHE A 665 -13.20 4.40 12.41
CA PHE A 665 -12.71 5.16 13.55
C PHE A 665 -13.63 5.01 14.77
N ARG A 666 -14.96 4.92 14.57
CA ARG A 666 -15.91 4.58 15.65
C ARG A 666 -15.65 3.19 16.23
N MET A 667 -15.30 2.21 15.38
CA MET A 667 -14.94 0.87 15.84
C MET A 667 -13.60 0.88 16.60
N MET A 668 -12.57 1.56 16.08
CA MET A 668 -11.27 1.68 16.77
C MET A 668 -11.39 2.43 18.10
N GLY A 669 -12.31 3.40 18.19
CA GLY A 669 -12.66 4.14 19.39
C GLY A 669 -13.21 3.29 20.55
N GLN A 670 -13.70 2.09 20.24
CA GLN A 670 -14.21 1.13 21.21
C GLN A 670 -13.16 0.08 21.66
N LEU A 671 -11.92 0.18 21.16
CA LEU A 671 -10.80 -0.68 21.54
C LEU A 671 -10.05 -0.06 22.73
N SER A 672 -9.85 -0.85 23.79
CA SER A 672 -9.25 -0.40 25.05
C SER A 672 -8.30 -1.46 25.63
N GLY A 673 -7.45 -1.04 26.58
CA GLY A 673 -6.56 -1.92 27.33
C GLY A 673 -5.31 -2.33 26.56
N SER A 674 -4.99 -3.62 26.63
CA SER A 674 -3.82 -4.23 25.97
C SER A 674 -4.18 -4.79 24.61
N ARG A 675 -3.31 -4.59 23.62
CA ARG A 675 -3.32 -5.36 22.37
C ARG A 675 -2.94 -6.81 22.65
N VAL A 676 -3.60 -7.71 21.93
CA VAL A 676 -3.46 -9.16 22.06
C VAL A 676 -2.95 -9.72 20.74
N PRO A 677 -2.02 -10.70 20.74
CA PRO A 677 -1.53 -11.29 19.50
C PRO A 677 -2.64 -12.03 18.75
N VAL A 678 -2.71 -11.80 17.45
CA VAL A 678 -3.62 -12.49 16.52
C VAL A 678 -2.81 -13.49 15.72
N THR A 679 -3.23 -14.75 15.72
CA THR A 679 -2.51 -15.85 15.05
C THR A 679 -3.48 -16.72 14.25
N GLY A 680 -2.97 -17.64 13.43
CA GLY A 680 -3.79 -18.56 12.65
C GLY A 680 -3.31 -18.72 11.21
N ASP A 681 -4.24 -18.96 10.28
CA ASP A 681 -3.95 -19.11 8.85
C ASP A 681 -3.96 -17.73 8.15
N LEU A 682 -3.19 -16.77 8.69
CA LEU A 682 -3.12 -15.40 8.18
C LEU A 682 -2.19 -15.36 6.96
N ALA A 683 -2.69 -14.83 5.84
CA ALA A 683 -1.92 -14.77 4.59
C ALA A 683 -0.88 -13.63 4.56
N TYR A 684 -1.05 -12.62 5.42
CA TYR A 684 -0.27 -11.40 5.39
C TYR A 684 0.09 -10.94 6.80
N ASP A 685 1.33 -10.48 6.96
CA ASP A 685 1.80 -9.64 8.06
C ASP A 685 2.22 -8.25 7.53
N ALA A 686 2.57 -7.31 8.42
CA ALA A 686 2.98 -5.96 8.01
C ALA A 686 4.15 -5.94 7.01
N MET A 687 5.12 -6.86 7.15
CA MET A 687 6.30 -6.91 6.29
C MET A 687 5.96 -7.44 4.89
N THR A 688 5.12 -8.48 4.82
CA THR A 688 4.63 -9.05 3.56
C THR A 688 3.82 -8.01 2.77
N ILE A 689 2.97 -7.24 3.46
CA ILE A 689 2.21 -6.15 2.82
C ILE A 689 3.12 -5.01 2.41
N ARG A 690 4.12 -4.63 3.23
CA ARG A 690 5.12 -3.64 2.82
C ARG A 690 5.80 -4.07 1.50
N ASP A 691 6.23 -5.32 1.41
CA ASP A 691 7.06 -5.80 0.30
C ASP A 691 6.27 -6.07 -0.98
N SER A 692 5.02 -6.52 -0.86
CA SER A 692 4.23 -6.99 -1.99
C SER A 692 2.83 -6.38 -2.12
N SER A 693 2.40 -5.60 -1.14
CA SER A 693 1.00 -5.17 -0.94
C SER A 693 0.06 -6.40 -0.89
N VAL A 694 -1.26 -6.20 -0.96
CA VAL A 694 -2.23 -7.32 -0.95
C VAL A 694 -2.61 -7.67 -2.39
N ARG A 695 -1.60 -8.15 -3.13
CA ARG A 695 -1.64 -8.49 -4.57
C ARG A 695 -1.85 -9.98 -4.87
N GLY A 696 -1.74 -10.82 -3.85
CA GLY A 696 -1.84 -12.26 -4.01
C GLY A 696 -3.26 -12.71 -4.36
N PRO A 697 -3.47 -13.98 -4.70
CA PRO A 697 -4.80 -14.50 -5.04
C PRO A 697 -5.77 -14.57 -3.85
N VAL A 698 -5.26 -14.40 -2.62
CA VAL A 698 -6.04 -14.49 -1.38
C VAL A 698 -6.14 -13.11 -0.72
N PRO A 699 -7.30 -12.73 -0.15
CA PRO A 699 -7.40 -11.53 0.66
C PRO A 699 -6.52 -11.57 1.92
N ASP A 700 -6.25 -10.37 2.41
CA ASP A 700 -5.90 -10.13 3.80
C ASP A 700 -7.15 -10.22 4.68
N ILE A 701 -7.37 -11.41 5.23
CA ILE A 701 -8.37 -11.68 6.27
C ILE A 701 -7.64 -11.77 7.61
N SER A 702 -7.77 -10.76 8.45
CA SER A 702 -7.04 -10.67 9.71
C SER A 702 -7.80 -9.81 10.74
N ALA A 703 -7.20 -9.60 11.91
CA ALA A 703 -7.83 -8.93 13.04
C ALA A 703 -6.87 -8.05 13.86
N LEU A 704 -7.43 -7.08 14.58
CA LEU A 704 -6.83 -6.43 15.75
C LEU A 704 -7.67 -6.81 16.97
N ALA A 705 -7.01 -7.22 18.06
CA ALA A 705 -7.70 -7.66 19.27
C ALA A 705 -7.17 -6.93 20.50
N THR A 706 -8.07 -6.59 21.43
CA THR A 706 -7.72 -5.95 22.69
C THR A 706 -8.49 -6.52 23.88
N VAL A 707 -7.96 -6.32 25.09
CA VAL A 707 -8.60 -6.71 26.35
C VAL A 707 -8.25 -5.74 27.48
N ASP A 708 -9.23 -5.43 28.32
CA ASP A 708 -9.08 -4.80 29.63
C ASP A 708 -9.87 -5.58 30.70
N ASP A 709 -10.04 -4.99 31.89
CA ASP A 709 -10.67 -5.64 33.04
C ASP A 709 -12.15 -5.98 32.83
N HIS A 710 -12.84 -5.31 31.89
CA HIS A 710 -14.30 -5.40 31.71
C HIS A 710 -14.73 -5.70 30.26
N GLN A 711 -13.80 -5.64 29.31
CA GLN A 711 -14.07 -5.78 27.89
C GLN A 711 -12.96 -6.54 27.15
N ALA A 712 -13.37 -7.37 26.20
CA ALA A 712 -12.54 -7.85 25.10
C ALA A 712 -13.13 -7.40 23.75
N ALA A 713 -12.27 -7.10 22.78
CA ALA A 713 -12.71 -6.66 21.47
C ALA A 713 -11.89 -7.29 20.34
N VAL A 714 -12.54 -7.55 19.20
CA VAL A 714 -11.93 -8.08 17.97
C VAL A 714 -12.44 -7.31 16.77
N LEU A 715 -11.58 -6.50 16.16
CA LEU A 715 -11.81 -5.80 14.89
C LEU A 715 -11.29 -6.67 13.74
N LEU A 716 -12.18 -7.20 12.92
CA LEU A 716 -11.90 -8.05 11.76
C LEU A 716 -12.04 -7.27 10.45
N TRP A 717 -11.23 -7.59 9.45
CA TRP A 717 -11.37 -7.09 8.08
C TRP A 717 -11.20 -8.20 7.04
N ASN A 718 -11.78 -7.97 5.85
CA ASN A 718 -11.52 -8.73 4.63
C ASN A 718 -11.07 -7.76 3.54
N TYR A 719 -9.76 -7.51 3.47
CA TYR A 719 -9.16 -6.52 2.59
C TYR A 719 -8.41 -7.17 1.42
N HIS A 720 -8.39 -6.49 0.28
CA HIS A 720 -7.57 -6.84 -0.88
C HIS A 720 -7.33 -5.59 -1.72
N ASP A 721 -6.21 -5.48 -2.43
CA ASP A 721 -5.92 -4.26 -3.20
C ASP A 721 -6.83 -4.09 -4.42
N GLU A 722 -7.23 -5.18 -5.05
CA GLU A 722 -8.14 -5.14 -6.20
C GLU A 722 -9.56 -4.86 -5.72
N ASP A 723 -10.13 -3.73 -6.15
CA ASP A 723 -11.52 -3.33 -5.93
C ASP A 723 -12.46 -4.12 -6.84
N LEU A 724 -12.50 -5.42 -6.60
CA LEU A 724 -13.29 -6.38 -7.35
C LEU A 724 -14.18 -7.21 -6.41
N PRO A 725 -15.41 -7.55 -6.83
CA PRO A 725 -16.25 -8.49 -6.12
C PRO A 725 -15.53 -9.81 -5.88
N ALA A 726 -15.74 -10.38 -4.70
CA ALA A 726 -15.28 -11.73 -4.36
C ALA A 726 -16.29 -12.41 -3.44
N GLN A 727 -16.13 -13.72 -3.26
CA GLN A 727 -16.93 -14.46 -2.30
C GLN A 727 -16.63 -13.99 -0.86
N ASP A 728 -17.65 -14.07 -0.01
CA ASP A 728 -17.51 -13.82 1.41
C ASP A 728 -16.47 -14.75 2.04
N ALA A 729 -15.64 -14.20 2.92
CA ALA A 729 -14.73 -14.97 3.74
C ALA A 729 -15.52 -15.73 4.81
N ASN A 730 -15.31 -17.04 4.92
CA ASN A 730 -15.72 -17.82 6.08
C ASN A 730 -14.58 -17.79 7.10
N ILE A 731 -14.80 -17.18 8.27
CA ILE A 731 -13.81 -17.03 9.33
C ILE A 731 -14.21 -17.95 10.49
N ARG A 732 -13.27 -18.78 10.95
CA ARG A 732 -13.40 -19.53 12.20
C ARG A 732 -12.57 -18.84 13.27
N LEU A 733 -13.22 -18.06 14.11
CA LEU A 733 -12.61 -17.30 15.18
C LEU A 733 -12.59 -18.12 16.48
N THR A 734 -11.40 -18.40 17.01
CA THR A 734 -11.21 -19.12 18.28
C THR A 734 -10.67 -18.16 19.33
N LEU A 735 -11.44 -17.95 20.38
CA LEU A 735 -11.18 -17.02 21.46
C LEU A 735 -10.87 -17.80 22.74
N SER A 736 -9.72 -17.55 23.36
CA SER A 736 -9.32 -18.15 24.64
C SER A 736 -9.03 -17.06 25.66
N GLY A 737 -9.13 -17.36 26.95
CA GLY A 737 -8.80 -16.40 28.02
C GLY A 737 -9.90 -15.37 28.33
N LEU A 738 -11.12 -15.55 27.81
CA LEU A 738 -12.29 -14.79 28.27
C LEU A 738 -12.71 -15.27 29.67
N PRO A 739 -13.26 -14.40 30.53
CA PRO A 739 -13.71 -14.81 31.85
C PRO A 739 -14.82 -15.85 31.75
N ALA A 740 -14.87 -16.75 32.73
CA ALA A 740 -15.91 -17.78 32.80
C ALA A 740 -17.26 -17.14 33.17
N GLY A 741 -18.32 -17.54 32.48
CA GLY A 741 -19.67 -17.05 32.73
C GLY A 741 -20.34 -16.46 31.49
N ARG A 742 -21.29 -15.56 31.74
CA ARG A 742 -22.17 -14.97 30.73
C ARG A 742 -21.58 -13.64 30.26
N LEU A 743 -21.24 -13.55 28.98
CA LEU A 743 -20.68 -12.34 28.37
C LEU A 743 -21.69 -11.76 27.40
N LEU A 744 -21.87 -10.44 27.39
CA LEU A 744 -22.67 -9.77 26.37
C LEU A 744 -21.80 -9.54 25.14
N MET A 745 -22.23 -10.07 23.99
CA MET A 745 -21.57 -9.86 22.70
C MET A 745 -22.37 -8.86 21.87
N GLN A 746 -21.71 -7.78 21.45
CA GLN A 746 -22.18 -6.85 20.43
C GLN A 746 -21.37 -7.05 19.15
N HIS A 747 -22.04 -7.04 17.99
CA HIS A 747 -21.40 -7.24 16.70
C HIS A 747 -21.78 -6.08 15.76
N PHE A 748 -20.82 -5.20 15.49
CA PHE A 748 -20.97 -4.09 14.56
C PHE A 748 -20.43 -4.44 13.18
N ARG A 749 -20.98 -3.84 12.12
CA ARG A 749 -20.61 -4.15 10.73
C ARG A 749 -20.55 -2.92 9.84
N ILE A 750 -19.50 -2.86 9.05
CA ILE A 750 -19.40 -2.02 7.84
C ILE A 750 -19.31 -2.99 6.66
N ASP A 751 -20.29 -2.95 5.78
CA ASP A 751 -20.25 -3.64 4.49
C ASP A 751 -21.15 -2.91 3.47
N ARG A 752 -21.56 -3.58 2.40
CA ARG A 752 -22.42 -2.96 1.38
C ARG A 752 -23.76 -2.51 1.97
N ASP A 753 -24.27 -3.24 2.95
CA ASP A 753 -25.65 -3.16 3.40
C ASP A 753 -25.79 -2.58 4.82
N HIS A 754 -24.68 -2.28 5.51
CA HIS A 754 -24.66 -1.73 6.89
C HIS A 754 -23.59 -0.64 7.06
N SER A 755 -23.93 0.42 7.79
CA SER A 755 -23.03 1.56 8.09
C SER A 755 -22.47 2.23 6.83
N ASN A 756 -23.29 2.34 5.79
CA ASN A 756 -22.89 2.74 4.46
C ASN A 756 -23.91 3.64 3.74
N ALA A 757 -23.79 4.95 3.96
CA ALA A 757 -24.61 5.96 3.28
C ALA A 757 -24.40 6.01 1.76
N TYR A 758 -23.25 5.57 1.24
CA TYR A 758 -22.99 5.62 -0.20
C TYR A 758 -23.85 4.63 -0.98
N THR A 759 -23.99 3.39 -0.50
CA THR A 759 -24.90 2.41 -1.10
C THR A 759 -26.35 2.93 -1.08
N THR A 760 -26.80 3.49 0.05
CA THR A 760 -28.14 4.08 0.18
C THR A 760 -28.34 5.24 -0.80
N TRP A 761 -27.35 6.13 -0.94
CA TRP A 761 -27.38 7.22 -1.92
C TRP A 761 -27.52 6.71 -3.35
N GLN A 762 -26.81 5.64 -3.73
CA GLN A 762 -26.96 5.01 -5.04
C GLN A 762 -28.39 4.44 -5.24
N GLN A 763 -28.95 3.79 -4.21
CA GLN A 763 -30.31 3.24 -4.25
C GLN A 763 -31.39 4.33 -4.40
N LEU A 764 -31.16 5.51 -3.83
CA LEU A 764 -32.01 6.69 -4.00
C LEU A 764 -31.87 7.37 -5.37
N GLY A 765 -31.05 6.82 -6.27
CA GLY A 765 -30.82 7.36 -7.61
C GLY A 765 -29.73 8.42 -7.68
N SER A 766 -28.81 8.43 -6.71
CA SER A 766 -27.67 9.34 -6.64
C SER A 766 -28.02 10.83 -6.67
N PRO A 767 -28.98 11.32 -5.86
CA PRO A 767 -29.40 12.71 -5.89
C PRO A 767 -28.27 13.66 -5.48
N GLN A 768 -28.09 14.75 -6.23
CA GLN A 768 -27.18 15.84 -5.86
C GLN A 768 -27.84 16.89 -4.95
N TYR A 769 -29.17 16.82 -4.82
CA TYR A 769 -29.98 17.67 -3.96
C TYR A 769 -31.01 16.79 -3.23
N PRO A 770 -30.58 15.99 -2.23
CA PRO A 770 -31.50 15.16 -1.48
C PRO A 770 -32.55 16.04 -0.76
N ASP A 771 -33.82 15.65 -0.84
CA ASP A 771 -34.86 16.28 -0.02
C ASP A 771 -34.68 15.95 1.47
N GLY A 772 -35.47 16.57 2.35
CA GLY A 772 -35.35 16.36 3.78
C GLY A 772 -35.51 14.90 4.23
N LYS A 773 -36.32 14.10 3.52
CA LYS A 773 -36.50 12.68 3.84
C LYS A 773 -35.29 11.86 3.37
N GLN A 774 -34.84 12.10 2.14
CA GLN A 774 -33.64 11.46 1.59
C GLN A 774 -32.41 11.77 2.44
N TYR A 775 -32.26 13.02 2.88
CA TYR A 775 -31.16 13.44 3.75
C TYR A 775 -31.17 12.69 5.09
N THR A 776 -32.32 12.58 5.77
CA THR A 776 -32.42 11.79 7.02
C THR A 776 -32.09 10.31 6.80
N GLU A 777 -32.55 9.70 5.70
CA GLU A 777 -32.24 8.32 5.36
C GLU A 777 -30.73 8.10 5.14
N LEU A 778 -30.05 9.07 4.52
CA LEU A 778 -28.60 9.06 4.35
C LEU A 778 -27.84 9.25 5.67
N GLU A 779 -28.30 10.16 6.54
CA GLU A 779 -27.70 10.36 7.86
C GLU A 779 -27.76 9.09 8.72
N GLU A 780 -28.91 8.41 8.73
CA GLU A 780 -29.12 7.16 9.45
C GLU A 780 -28.20 6.06 8.91
N ALA A 781 -28.16 5.88 7.59
CA ALA A 781 -27.28 4.90 6.93
C ALA A 781 -25.78 5.19 7.11
N GLY A 782 -25.40 6.43 7.42
CA GLY A 782 -24.01 6.81 7.70
C GLY A 782 -23.51 6.40 9.10
N GLN A 783 -24.41 6.05 10.02
CA GLN A 783 -24.05 5.71 11.40
C GLN A 783 -23.48 4.30 11.54
N LEU A 784 -22.79 4.03 12.66
CA LEU A 784 -22.27 2.70 12.97
C LEU A 784 -23.40 1.79 13.45
N GLU A 785 -23.67 0.72 12.70
CA GLU A 785 -24.77 -0.20 12.94
C GLU A 785 -24.33 -1.52 13.60
N LEU A 786 -25.23 -2.06 14.44
CA LEU A 786 -25.18 -3.45 14.89
C LEU A 786 -25.67 -4.35 13.74
N TRP A 787 -24.88 -5.36 13.41
CA TRP A 787 -25.25 -6.36 12.39
C TRP A 787 -26.37 -7.29 12.86
N GLU A 788 -26.35 -7.63 14.15
CA GLU A 788 -27.35 -8.45 14.81
C GLU A 788 -27.63 -7.89 16.21
N SER A 789 -28.80 -8.24 16.76
CA SER A 789 -29.14 -7.90 18.14
C SER A 789 -28.06 -8.40 19.11
N PRO A 790 -27.68 -7.61 20.13
CA PRO A 790 -26.73 -8.05 21.14
C PRO A 790 -27.17 -9.37 21.77
N LYS A 791 -26.21 -10.29 21.95
CA LYS A 791 -26.52 -11.64 22.42
C LYS A 791 -25.60 -12.06 23.55
N TRP A 792 -26.15 -12.83 24.47
CA TRP A 792 -25.37 -13.42 25.55
C TRP A 792 -24.69 -14.69 25.06
N ILE A 793 -23.39 -14.79 25.28
CA ILE A 793 -22.61 -16.01 25.05
C ILE A 793 -22.12 -16.56 26.38
N ASN A 794 -22.02 -17.89 26.48
CA ASN A 794 -21.44 -18.54 27.65
C ASN A 794 -20.00 -18.90 27.33
N SER A 795 -19.07 -18.35 28.11
CA SER A 795 -17.67 -18.77 28.14
C SER A 795 -17.53 -19.76 29.30
N SER A 796 -17.54 -21.05 29.02
CA SER A 796 -17.40 -22.11 30.05
C SER A 796 -16.34 -23.15 29.73
N ASP A 797 -15.89 -23.16 28.48
CA ASP A 797 -14.80 -24.01 27.99
C ASP A 797 -13.62 -23.07 27.75
N ASP A 798 -12.38 -23.52 27.96
CA ASP A 798 -11.14 -22.74 27.77
C ASP A 798 -11.03 -22.04 26.38
N ARG A 799 -11.98 -22.30 25.47
CA ARG A 799 -12.09 -21.78 24.10
C ARG A 799 -13.56 -21.53 23.72
N THR A 800 -13.87 -20.32 23.27
CA THR A 800 -15.09 -19.97 22.54
C THR A 800 -14.81 -19.98 21.04
N VAL A 801 -15.65 -20.61 20.23
CA VAL A 801 -15.50 -20.65 18.76
C VAL A 801 -16.68 -19.98 18.08
N LEU A 802 -16.42 -18.96 17.26
CA LEU A 802 -17.39 -18.26 16.45
C LEU A 802 -17.12 -18.52 14.96
N THR A 803 -18.19 -18.63 14.18
CA THR A 803 -18.11 -18.66 12.71
C THR A 803 -18.68 -17.37 12.18
N ILE A 804 -17.88 -16.63 11.41
CA ILE A 804 -18.24 -15.31 10.91
C ILE A 804 -18.15 -15.34 9.38
N LYS A 805 -19.20 -14.87 8.71
CA LYS A 805 -19.14 -14.53 7.29
C LYS A 805 -18.83 -13.05 7.14
N LEU A 806 -17.76 -12.74 6.42
CA LEU A 806 -17.32 -11.37 6.20
C LEU A 806 -17.18 -11.12 4.69
N PRO A 807 -18.08 -10.33 4.08
CA PRO A 807 -18.00 -9.96 2.67
C PRO A 807 -16.66 -9.34 2.31
N ARG A 808 -16.32 -9.37 1.02
CA ARG A 808 -15.20 -8.59 0.48
C ARG A 808 -15.34 -7.13 0.94
N GLN A 809 -14.24 -6.53 1.43
CA GLN A 809 -14.18 -5.18 2.01
C GLN A 809 -15.01 -4.98 3.29
N GLY A 810 -15.58 -6.05 3.86
CA GLY A 810 -16.30 -5.99 5.11
C GLY A 810 -15.36 -5.77 6.30
N VAL A 811 -15.83 -5.00 7.28
CA VAL A 811 -15.18 -4.79 8.58
C VAL A 811 -16.17 -5.12 9.70
N SER A 812 -15.76 -5.91 10.69
CA SER A 812 -16.59 -6.25 11.85
C SER A 812 -15.90 -5.91 13.15
N LEU A 813 -16.64 -5.38 14.11
CA LEU A 813 -16.18 -5.30 15.51
C LEU A 813 -17.04 -6.22 16.36
N LEU A 814 -16.42 -7.23 16.99
CA LEU A 814 -17.03 -8.02 18.05
C LEU A 814 -16.54 -7.50 19.39
N LYS A 815 -17.48 -7.08 20.24
CA LYS A 815 -17.21 -6.57 21.58
C LYS A 815 -17.87 -7.48 22.60
N PHE A 816 -17.09 -7.98 23.54
CA PHE A 816 -17.51 -8.83 24.64
C PHE A 816 -17.36 -8.05 25.94
N THR A 817 -18.44 -7.92 26.71
CA THR A 817 -18.42 -7.24 28.01
C THR A 817 -18.95 -8.15 29.12
N TRP A 818 -18.42 -7.95 30.32
CA TRP A 818 -18.83 -8.66 31.54
C TRP A 818 -18.84 -7.71 32.73
N ASP A 819 -19.54 -8.15 33.79
CA ASP A 819 -19.70 -7.40 35.04
C ASP A 819 -18.44 -7.44 35.92
#